data_AF-A0A7K9D6J8-F1
#
_entry.id   AF-A0A7K9D6J8-F1
#
_cell.length_a   1.000
_cell.length_b   1.000
_cell.length_c   1.000
_cell.angle_alpha   90.00
_cell.angle_beta   90.00
_cell.angle_gamma   90.00
#
_symmetry.space_group_name_H-M   'P 1'
#
loop_
_entity.id
_entity.type
_entity.pdbx_description
1 polymer ?
#
loop_
_entity_poly.entity_id
_entity_poly.type
_entity_poly.pdbx_seq_one_letter_code
_entity_poly.pdbx_strand_id
1 'polypeptide(L)'
;QGCSWSVIFADFDAHNRNRQTLCSLLPRESRSHNTDAALLPCLSYPAFALDDEALFSQTLDKIIRKLKGKYGFKRFLRDGYRTALEDKTRRYYKPAEIKLFDGIECEFPLFFIFMIIDGVFRGNPAQVKEYQDLLDPLLQHTSEGCPVVPKYYYVPADFVELEKKNPGSQKRFPSNNGRDGRFFLWGQAVYIIAKLLADKLVSPKDLDPIGRYVPPQDQRNVSMRFSNQGPLENDLVVHVALIAESQRLQVFLNTYGIQTQTPQQVEPIQIWAQKELVKAYFHLGVNDKLGLSGRPDRPMGCLGTSKIYRILGKTVVCYSIIFDLSDFYMSQDVMMLIDDIKNALQFIKQYWKMHGRPLFVVLIREDNIRGSRFSPILDMLAAFRKGIVGGVKVHVDRVQTLISGAVVEQLDFLRITETEEAPVFKSLEELDLPKHSKVKRQSSTPNASELEQQPDVNINDWKNKSTYEILQKLNDCNCLASQALLSSVLLKREGPNFITKEGTVAEHIERIYRRAGSKKLWSVVRFAASLLGKLVDSLAPSITNVLVQGKQVTLGAFGQEEVVISNPLSPGVIKNIIYEKCHLQDEREAVIQQELVIHIGWIISNSPELFRGMLKIRIGWIIHAMKYELKIRAGDMPAKDLYQMSPSEVKQLLLDVLQPQQQGRCWLNRRQIDGCLNRTPAGFYDRVWQILERTPNGLIVAGKFLPQQPTLSDMTMYEMNFSLLVEDMLQNIDQPEYRQMVVELLMVISVILERNPELEFQDKVDLDKVLQEAFNDFKKDHSSPKGSEKQHDLTAFYNTHPIGKKGTCSYLSKAVVTLLLEGEVKASNDDPCTIS
;
A
#
# COMPACT_ATOMS: atom_id res chain seq x y z
N GLN A 1 -9.18 -31.14 23.29
CA GLN A 1 -8.19 -31.69 22.32
C GLN A 1 -8.87 -31.73 20.96
N GLY A 2 -8.20 -31.28 19.89
CA GLY A 2 -8.73 -31.39 18.52
C GLY A 2 -8.79 -32.86 18.09
N CYS A 3 -9.79 -33.23 17.30
CA CYS A 3 -9.91 -34.57 16.74
C CYS A 3 -9.37 -34.59 15.30
N SER A 4 -9.15 -35.76 14.70
CA SER A 4 -8.65 -35.90 13.32
C SER A 4 -9.55 -35.26 12.24
N TRP A 5 -10.79 -34.90 12.60
CA TRP A 5 -11.75 -34.19 11.75
C TRP A 5 -11.82 -32.66 11.99
N SER A 6 -10.94 -32.09 12.82
CA SER A 6 -10.88 -30.65 13.02
C SER A 6 -10.31 -29.96 11.77
N VAL A 7 -11.06 -29.01 11.22
CA VAL A 7 -10.69 -28.25 10.02
C VAL A 7 -10.39 -26.81 10.40
N ILE A 8 -9.23 -26.29 9.96
CA ILE A 8 -8.88 -24.88 10.09
C ILE A 8 -9.18 -24.21 8.75
N PHE A 9 -10.13 -23.28 8.75
CA PHE A 9 -10.45 -22.48 7.57
C PHE A 9 -9.54 -21.26 7.52
N ALA A 10 -8.80 -21.12 6.42
CA ALA A 10 -7.98 -19.95 6.12
C ALA A 10 -8.49 -19.28 4.85
N ASP A 11 -8.71 -17.96 4.92
CA ASP A 11 -9.03 -17.14 3.77
C ASP A 11 -7.75 -16.92 2.93
N PHE A 12 -7.70 -17.51 1.74
CA PHE A 12 -6.51 -17.45 0.87
C PHE A 12 -6.20 -16.04 0.38
N ASP A 13 -7.20 -15.19 0.17
CA ASP A 13 -6.98 -13.79 -0.19
C ASP A 13 -6.41 -13.01 1.00
N ALA A 14 -6.83 -13.33 2.24
CA ALA A 14 -6.22 -12.77 3.45
C ALA A 14 -4.79 -13.28 3.69
N HIS A 15 -4.54 -14.56 3.49
CA HIS A 15 -3.20 -15.15 3.59
C HIS A 15 -2.23 -14.48 2.61
N ASN A 16 -2.63 -14.30 1.34
CA ASN A 16 -1.79 -13.63 0.34
C ASN A 16 -1.49 -12.18 0.73
N ARG A 17 -2.47 -11.44 1.26
CA ARG A 17 -2.26 -10.07 1.77
C ARG A 17 -1.25 -10.02 2.92
N ASN A 18 -1.36 -10.93 3.89
CA ASN A 18 -0.41 -11.02 5.01
C ASN A 18 1.00 -11.36 4.51
N ARG A 19 1.10 -12.28 3.54
CA ARG A 19 2.39 -12.63 2.91
C ARG A 19 3.02 -11.44 2.20
N GLN A 20 2.24 -10.70 1.40
CA GLN A 20 2.71 -9.47 0.74
C GLN A 20 3.17 -8.43 1.77
N THR A 21 2.44 -8.27 2.87
CA THR A 21 2.80 -7.38 3.99
C THR A 21 4.13 -7.74 4.63
N LEU A 22 4.36 -9.03 4.87
CA LEU A 22 5.64 -9.50 5.40
C LEU A 22 6.77 -9.22 4.39
N CYS A 23 6.57 -9.56 3.12
CA CYS A 23 7.60 -9.41 2.09
C CYS A 23 7.99 -7.95 1.83
N SER A 24 7.05 -7.01 1.96
CA SER A 24 7.31 -5.58 1.74
C SER A 24 7.95 -4.88 2.96
N LEU A 25 7.75 -5.40 4.17
CA LEU A 25 8.38 -4.89 5.37
C LEU A 25 9.85 -5.28 5.44
N LEU A 26 10.15 -6.55 5.13
CA LEU A 26 11.51 -7.08 5.18
C LEU A 26 12.45 -6.34 4.19
N PRO A 27 13.72 -6.13 4.57
CA PRO A 27 14.41 -6.69 5.75
C PRO A 27 14.24 -5.85 7.03
N ARG A 28 13.28 -4.90 7.09
CA ARG A 28 12.92 -4.19 8.33
C ARG A 28 11.94 -5.02 9.14
N GLU A 29 12.03 -4.92 10.47
CA GLU A 29 11.09 -5.60 11.37
C GLU A 29 9.80 -4.78 11.50
N SER A 30 9.92 -3.48 11.79
CA SER A 30 8.77 -2.58 11.95
C SER A 30 9.10 -1.15 11.55
N ARG A 31 8.18 -0.22 11.82
CA ARG A 31 8.38 1.22 11.58
C ARG A 31 9.38 1.83 12.57
N SER A 32 9.37 1.35 13.81
CA SER A 32 10.20 1.85 14.91
C SER A 32 11.53 1.13 15.04
N HIS A 33 11.65 -0.10 14.52
CA HIS A 33 12.87 -0.88 14.61
C HIS A 33 13.42 -1.26 13.24
N ASN A 34 14.70 -0.93 13.04
CA ASN A 34 15.40 -1.21 11.79
C ASN A 34 15.52 -2.73 11.51
N THR A 35 15.82 -3.54 12.52
CA THR A 35 15.89 -5.01 12.44
C THR A 35 15.79 -5.63 13.85
N ASP A 36 15.40 -6.90 13.93
CA ASP A 36 15.26 -7.65 15.19
C ASP A 36 15.68 -9.11 14.98
N ALA A 37 16.31 -9.72 15.97
CA ALA A 37 16.68 -11.14 15.97
C ALA A 37 15.46 -12.07 16.04
N ALA A 38 14.30 -11.59 16.49
CA ALA A 38 13.01 -12.29 16.44
C ALA A 38 12.53 -12.58 15.02
N LEU A 39 13.13 -11.96 14.00
CA LEU A 39 12.91 -12.36 12.61
C LEU A 39 13.46 -13.76 12.30
N LEU A 40 14.49 -14.26 13.00
CA LEU A 40 15.04 -15.59 12.78
C LEU A 40 13.99 -16.73 12.88
N PRO A 41 13.19 -16.84 13.96
CA PRO A 41 12.13 -17.84 14.03
C PRO A 41 10.94 -17.58 13.08
N CYS A 42 10.84 -16.39 12.48
CA CYS A 42 9.86 -16.09 11.42
C CYS A 42 10.35 -16.61 10.06
N LEU A 43 11.63 -16.38 9.76
CA LEU A 43 12.28 -16.79 8.51
C LEU A 43 12.52 -18.31 8.45
N SER A 44 12.89 -18.91 9.58
CA SER A 44 13.26 -20.32 9.71
C SER A 44 12.32 -21.04 10.67
N TYR A 45 12.80 -22.09 11.36
CA TYR A 45 12.02 -22.82 12.34
C TYR A 45 11.53 -21.90 13.48
N PRO A 46 10.23 -21.91 13.82
CA PRO A 46 9.21 -22.88 13.37
C PRO A 46 8.26 -22.36 12.27
N ALA A 47 8.42 -21.13 11.78
CA ALA A 47 7.40 -20.48 10.95
C ALA A 47 7.58 -20.71 9.44
N PHE A 48 8.81 -20.61 8.92
CA PHE A 48 9.12 -20.69 7.49
C PHE A 48 8.25 -19.76 6.63
N ALA A 49 8.13 -18.49 7.04
CA ALA A 49 7.13 -17.58 6.49
C ALA A 49 7.46 -17.00 5.09
N LEU A 50 8.65 -17.28 4.55
CA LEU A 50 9.11 -16.78 3.25
C LEU A 50 9.46 -17.91 2.29
N ASP A 51 9.01 -17.76 1.04
CA ASP A 51 9.43 -18.63 -0.07
C ASP A 51 10.51 -17.99 -0.96
N ASP A 52 10.78 -16.68 -0.79
CA ASP A 52 11.77 -15.94 -1.59
C ASP A 52 13.14 -16.01 -0.93
N GLU A 53 14.03 -16.83 -1.50
CA GLU A 53 15.41 -17.02 -1.03
C GLU A 53 16.27 -15.76 -1.08
N ALA A 54 16.04 -14.85 -2.03
CA ALA A 54 16.79 -13.61 -2.13
C ALA A 54 16.43 -12.67 -0.98
N LEU A 55 15.13 -12.51 -0.71
CA LEU A 55 14.65 -11.71 0.42
C LEU A 55 15.03 -12.34 1.77
N PHE A 56 14.96 -13.67 1.89
CA PHE A 56 15.46 -14.40 3.06
C PHE A 56 16.93 -14.06 3.31
N SER A 57 17.78 -14.22 2.29
CA SER A 57 19.23 -14.01 2.40
C SER A 57 19.57 -12.57 2.76
N GLN A 58 18.89 -11.60 2.13
CA GLN A 58 19.05 -10.18 2.44
C GLN A 58 18.64 -9.85 3.89
N THR A 59 17.57 -10.46 4.38
CA THR A 59 17.10 -10.25 5.75
C THR A 59 18.05 -10.87 6.77
N LEU A 60 18.48 -12.11 6.53
CA LEU A 60 19.42 -12.82 7.39
C LEU A 60 20.77 -12.10 7.46
N ASP A 61 21.32 -11.67 6.33
CA ASP A 61 22.55 -10.87 6.26
C ASP A 61 22.44 -9.59 7.10
N LYS A 62 21.30 -8.88 7.01
CA LYS A 62 21.06 -7.68 7.80
C LYS A 62 21.03 -7.97 9.31
N ILE A 63 20.36 -9.05 9.73
CA ILE A 63 20.33 -9.49 11.13
C ILE A 63 21.75 -9.81 11.61
N ILE A 64 22.49 -10.59 10.85
CA ILE A 64 23.88 -10.97 11.19
C ILE A 64 24.77 -9.73 11.31
N ARG A 65 24.81 -8.85 10.29
CA ARG A 65 25.68 -7.68 10.28
C ARG A 65 25.38 -6.67 11.39
N LYS A 66 24.11 -6.54 11.80
CA LYS A 66 23.70 -5.52 12.77
C LYS A 66 23.60 -6.04 14.20
N LEU A 67 23.29 -7.32 14.40
CA LEU A 67 22.93 -7.86 15.71
C LEU A 67 23.87 -8.96 16.20
N LYS A 68 24.65 -9.64 15.35
CA LYS A 68 25.61 -10.68 15.80
C LYS A 68 26.71 -10.04 16.64
N GLY A 69 26.85 -10.52 17.88
CA GLY A 69 27.94 -10.22 18.80
C GLY A 69 28.79 -11.44 19.10
N LYS A 70 29.65 -11.34 20.11
CA LYS A 70 30.60 -12.41 20.48
C LYS A 70 29.94 -13.50 21.35
N TYR A 71 28.92 -13.14 22.12
CA TYR A 71 28.21 -13.97 23.09
C TYR A 71 26.78 -14.32 22.65
N GLY A 72 26.37 -13.95 21.44
CA GLY A 72 25.03 -14.17 20.91
C GLY A 72 24.60 -13.05 19.98
N PHE A 73 23.29 -12.90 19.77
CA PHE A 73 22.75 -11.75 19.05
C PHE A 73 22.11 -10.75 20.02
N LYS A 74 22.25 -9.45 19.75
CA LYS A 74 21.38 -8.42 20.33
C LYS A 74 19.94 -8.67 19.87
N ARG A 75 18.93 -8.35 20.69
CA ARG A 75 17.52 -8.48 20.24
C ARG A 75 17.22 -7.47 19.14
N PHE A 76 17.48 -6.20 19.42
CA PHE A 76 17.45 -5.09 18.46
C PHE A 76 18.46 -4.02 18.92
N LEU A 77 18.75 -3.03 18.07
CA LEU A 77 19.70 -1.96 18.39
C LEU A 77 19.18 -1.06 19.52
N ARG A 78 20.06 -0.61 20.42
CA ARG A 78 19.72 0.24 21.58
C ARG A 78 18.72 -0.39 22.55
N ASP A 79 18.69 -1.73 22.60
CA ASP A 79 17.91 -2.48 23.56
C ASP A 79 18.48 -2.35 24.98
N GLY A 80 17.71 -1.73 25.87
CA GLY A 80 18.07 -1.53 27.27
C GLY A 80 17.82 -2.72 28.18
N TYR A 81 17.13 -3.75 27.70
CA TYR A 81 16.66 -4.82 28.58
C TYR A 81 17.81 -5.54 29.27
N ARG A 82 17.76 -5.50 30.61
CA ARG A 82 18.73 -6.09 31.53
C ARG A 82 20.16 -5.56 31.40
N THR A 83 20.36 -4.43 30.73
CA THR A 83 21.63 -3.69 30.77
C THR A 83 21.88 -3.12 32.17
N ALA A 84 23.13 -2.76 32.48
CA ALA A 84 23.48 -2.20 33.79
C ALA A 84 22.83 -0.82 34.04
N LEU A 85 22.51 -0.08 32.99
CA LEU A 85 21.88 1.25 33.07
C LEU A 85 20.34 1.20 33.08
N GLU A 86 19.73 0.02 32.98
CA GLU A 86 18.28 -0.13 32.96
C GLU A 86 17.65 0.15 34.33
N ASP A 87 16.67 1.04 34.37
CA ASP A 87 15.79 1.21 35.53
C ASP A 87 14.71 0.11 35.57
N LYS A 88 14.95 -0.89 36.41
CA LYS A 88 14.10 -2.08 36.57
C LYS A 88 12.75 -1.79 37.25
N THR A 89 12.55 -0.59 37.80
CA THR A 89 11.31 -0.23 38.50
C THR A 89 10.21 0.26 37.54
N ARG A 90 10.57 0.63 36.31
CA ARG A 90 9.66 1.17 35.30
C ARG A 90 9.36 0.16 34.21
N ARG A 91 8.14 0.24 33.66
CA ARG A 91 7.70 -0.56 32.51
C ARG A 91 8.18 0.01 31.17
N TYR A 92 8.37 1.32 31.08
CA TYR A 92 8.71 2.04 29.85
C TYR A 92 9.94 2.94 30.03
N TYR A 93 10.75 3.03 28.98
CA TYR A 93 11.88 3.96 28.90
C TYR A 93 11.40 5.40 28.74
N LYS A 94 12.16 6.36 29.28
CA LYS A 94 11.99 7.79 29.07
C LYS A 94 12.44 8.16 27.65
N PRO A 95 11.97 9.29 27.10
CA PRO A 95 12.60 9.90 25.93
C PRO A 95 14.12 10.01 26.13
N ALA A 96 14.89 9.78 25.06
CA ALA A 96 16.36 9.73 25.03
C ALA A 96 17.06 8.62 25.82
N GLU A 97 16.34 7.86 26.66
CA GLU A 97 16.95 6.83 27.50
C GLU A 97 17.56 5.69 26.66
N ILE A 98 16.99 5.38 25.49
CA ILE A 98 17.49 4.30 24.64
C ILE A 98 18.92 4.56 24.11
N LYS A 99 19.33 5.83 23.93
CA LYS A 99 20.71 6.18 23.55
C LYS A 99 21.72 5.74 24.61
N LEU A 100 21.32 5.68 25.88
CA LEU A 100 22.21 5.25 26.95
C LEU A 100 22.62 3.79 26.81
N PHE A 101 21.82 2.98 26.11
CA PHE A 101 22.06 1.55 25.91
C PHE A 101 22.88 1.26 24.64
N ASP A 102 23.13 2.27 23.80
CA ASP A 102 23.91 2.12 22.57
C ASP A 102 25.32 1.58 22.89
N GLY A 103 25.69 0.49 22.23
CA GLY A 103 26.96 -0.22 22.43
C GLY A 103 27.00 -1.20 23.61
N ILE A 104 26.08 -1.14 24.57
CA ILE A 104 26.07 -2.01 25.77
C ILE A 104 24.92 -3.02 25.80
N GLU A 105 24.15 -3.13 24.72
CA GLU A 105 22.96 -4.00 24.64
C GLU A 105 23.30 -5.44 24.96
N CYS A 106 22.44 -6.16 25.70
CA CYS A 106 22.68 -7.55 26.05
C CYS A 106 22.71 -8.47 24.81
N GLU A 107 23.57 -9.49 24.84
CA GLU A 107 23.69 -10.48 23.78
C GLU A 107 23.07 -11.82 24.21
N PHE A 108 22.29 -12.45 23.33
CA PHE A 108 21.48 -13.62 23.64
C PHE A 108 22.00 -14.85 22.88
N PRO A 109 22.58 -15.85 23.58
CA PRO A 109 23.05 -17.10 22.97
C PRO A 109 21.93 -17.88 22.26
N LEU A 110 20.68 -17.65 22.64
CA LEU A 110 19.48 -18.23 22.02
C LEU A 110 19.50 -18.17 20.49
N PHE A 111 19.97 -17.06 19.93
CA PHE A 111 19.94 -16.88 18.49
C PHE A 111 21.05 -17.64 17.75
N PHE A 112 22.17 -18.00 18.42
CA PHE A 112 23.10 -19.00 17.88
C PHE A 112 22.42 -20.36 17.73
N ILE A 113 21.57 -20.73 18.69
CA ILE A 113 20.81 -21.99 18.62
C ILE A 113 19.85 -21.98 17.43
N PHE A 114 19.17 -20.86 17.17
CA PHE A 114 18.34 -20.73 15.96
C PHE A 114 19.15 -20.85 14.67
N MET A 115 20.37 -20.31 14.62
CA MET A 115 21.26 -20.47 13.46
C MET A 115 21.74 -21.92 13.26
N ILE A 116 21.94 -22.69 14.34
CA ILE A 116 22.22 -24.12 14.27
C ILE A 116 21.04 -24.85 13.65
N ILE A 117 19.82 -24.60 14.16
CA ILE A 117 18.60 -25.24 13.64
C ILE A 117 18.40 -24.89 12.17
N ASP A 118 18.54 -23.61 11.80
CA ASP A 118 18.46 -23.15 10.42
C ASP A 118 19.46 -23.87 9.50
N GLY A 119 20.72 -24.03 9.97
CA GLY A 119 21.75 -24.77 9.25
C GLY A 119 21.38 -26.23 9.03
N VAL A 120 20.73 -26.90 10.00
CA VAL A 120 20.23 -28.27 9.82
C VAL A 120 19.10 -28.32 8.79
N PHE A 121 18.10 -27.44 8.87
CA PHE A 121 16.98 -27.39 7.93
C PHE A 121 17.43 -27.10 6.49
N ARG A 122 18.46 -26.27 6.31
CA ARG A 122 19.05 -25.93 5.00
C ARG A 122 20.11 -26.92 4.52
N GLY A 123 20.45 -27.95 5.30
CA GLY A 123 21.49 -28.91 4.95
C GLY A 123 22.89 -28.30 4.86
N ASN A 124 23.18 -27.25 5.65
CA ASN A 124 24.46 -26.56 5.69
C ASN A 124 25.27 -26.96 6.94
N PRO A 125 26.09 -28.03 6.88
CA PRO A 125 26.87 -28.49 8.03
C PRO A 125 27.96 -27.51 8.46
N ALA A 126 28.44 -26.64 7.57
CA ALA A 126 29.44 -25.63 7.91
C ALA A 126 28.86 -24.58 8.86
N GLN A 127 27.64 -24.09 8.60
CA GLN A 127 26.91 -23.19 9.49
C GLN A 127 26.62 -23.83 10.84
N VAL A 128 26.16 -25.09 10.84
CA VAL A 128 25.92 -25.85 12.09
C VAL A 128 27.18 -25.86 12.95
N LYS A 129 28.33 -26.21 12.36
CA LYS A 129 29.60 -26.26 13.07
C LYS A 129 30.05 -24.88 13.56
N GLU A 130 29.98 -23.85 12.72
CA GLU A 130 30.36 -22.47 13.11
C GLU A 130 29.60 -22.03 14.37
N TYR A 131 28.27 -22.18 14.39
CA TYR A 131 27.47 -21.72 15.51
C TYR A 131 27.53 -22.64 16.73
N GLN A 132 27.89 -23.92 16.57
CA GLN A 132 28.24 -24.80 17.70
C GLN A 132 29.55 -24.36 18.36
N ASP A 133 30.59 -24.11 17.57
CA ASP A 133 31.90 -23.64 18.05
C ASP A 133 31.79 -22.29 18.78
N LEU A 134 30.87 -21.42 18.34
CA LEU A 134 30.55 -20.16 19.01
C LEU A 134 29.70 -20.34 20.29
N LEU A 135 28.81 -21.32 20.34
CA LEU A 135 27.88 -21.53 21.46
C LEU A 135 28.51 -22.30 22.62
N ASP A 136 29.29 -23.35 22.34
CA ASP A 136 29.79 -24.27 23.38
C ASP A 136 30.60 -23.55 24.49
N PRO A 137 31.47 -22.55 24.21
CA PRO A 137 32.17 -21.78 25.24
C PRO A 137 31.27 -20.91 26.14
N LEU A 138 30.03 -20.66 25.72
CA LEU A 138 29.05 -19.82 26.42
C LEU A 138 28.14 -20.63 27.35
N LEU A 139 28.12 -21.96 27.21
CA LEU A 139 27.26 -22.79 28.05
C LEU A 139 27.80 -22.83 29.49
N GLN A 140 26.90 -22.64 30.45
CA GLN A 140 27.18 -22.88 31.87
C GLN A 140 26.91 -24.34 32.19
N HIS A 141 27.33 -24.82 33.36
CA HIS A 141 27.15 -26.22 33.75
C HIS A 141 26.49 -26.31 35.12
N THR A 142 25.56 -27.26 35.27
CA THR A 142 24.99 -27.62 36.58
C THR A 142 26.06 -28.29 37.45
N SER A 143 25.75 -28.53 38.73
CA SER A 143 26.58 -29.35 39.62
C SER A 143 26.83 -30.76 39.10
N GLU A 144 25.91 -31.29 38.28
CA GLU A 144 25.99 -32.61 37.65
C GLU A 144 26.69 -32.58 36.29
N GLY A 145 27.17 -31.41 35.84
CA GLY A 145 27.87 -31.27 34.57
C GLY A 145 26.95 -31.17 33.34
N CYS A 146 25.65 -30.93 33.52
CA CYS A 146 24.73 -30.73 32.38
C CYS A 146 24.85 -29.31 31.82
N PRO A 147 24.88 -29.13 30.48
CA PRO A 147 24.96 -27.80 29.87
C PRO A 147 23.68 -27.00 30.10
N VAL A 148 23.86 -25.73 30.46
CA VAL A 148 22.82 -24.75 30.76
C VAL A 148 23.02 -23.54 29.88
N VAL A 149 21.98 -23.17 29.13
CA VAL A 149 22.01 -21.98 28.26
C VAL A 149 21.72 -20.73 29.08
N PRO A 150 22.63 -19.74 29.12
CA PRO A 150 22.32 -18.44 29.71
C PRO A 150 21.25 -17.69 28.93
N LYS A 151 20.41 -16.94 29.64
CA LYS A 151 19.39 -16.10 28.97
C LYS A 151 20.05 -15.00 28.15
N TYR A 152 21.04 -14.31 28.71
CA TYR A 152 21.78 -13.23 28.06
C TYR A 152 23.16 -13.01 28.70
N TYR A 153 24.00 -12.26 27.99
CA TYR A 153 25.30 -11.76 28.42
C TYR A 153 25.30 -10.23 28.46
N TYR A 154 25.64 -9.65 29.61
CA TYR A 154 25.58 -8.20 29.86
C TYR A 154 26.94 -7.61 30.24
N VAL A 155 27.09 -6.30 30.04
CA VAL A 155 28.25 -5.52 30.50
C VAL A 155 27.99 -5.05 31.94
N PRO A 156 28.85 -5.39 32.93
CA PRO A 156 28.72 -4.89 34.30
C PRO A 156 28.85 -3.37 34.38
N ALA A 157 28.24 -2.77 35.40
CA ALA A 157 28.19 -1.31 35.58
C ALA A 157 29.58 -0.65 35.53
N ASP A 158 30.58 -1.27 36.18
CA ASP A 158 31.94 -0.75 36.27
C ASP A 158 32.67 -0.66 34.91
N PHE A 159 32.21 -1.42 33.90
CA PHE A 159 32.83 -1.51 32.59
C PHE A 159 32.05 -0.79 31.49
N VAL A 160 30.89 -0.21 31.79
CA VAL A 160 30.01 0.44 30.80
C VAL A 160 30.71 1.55 30.05
N GLU A 161 31.40 2.45 30.76
CA GLU A 161 32.07 3.60 30.14
C GLU A 161 33.25 3.20 29.24
N LEU A 162 33.95 2.11 29.59
CA LEU A 162 35.04 1.57 28.78
C LEU A 162 34.50 0.89 27.52
N GLU A 163 33.41 0.12 27.63
CA GLU A 163 32.75 -0.49 26.48
C GLU A 163 32.22 0.56 25.51
N LYS A 164 31.63 1.66 26.01
CA LYS A 164 31.15 2.75 25.16
C LYS A 164 32.26 3.47 24.39
N LYS A 165 33.43 3.65 25.01
CA LYS A 165 34.60 4.28 24.37
C LYS A 165 35.21 3.40 23.30
N ASN A 166 35.29 2.09 23.53
CA ASN A 166 35.80 1.12 22.56
C ASN A 166 34.88 -0.12 22.53
N PRO A 167 33.87 -0.13 21.65
CA PRO A 167 32.86 -1.20 21.58
C PRO A 167 33.49 -2.59 21.38
N GLY A 168 33.04 -3.57 22.15
CA GLY A 168 33.55 -4.94 22.13
C GLY A 168 34.85 -5.16 22.91
N SER A 169 35.33 -4.15 23.64
CA SER A 169 36.57 -4.26 24.44
C SER A 169 36.38 -5.01 25.76
N GLN A 170 35.18 -4.99 26.34
CA GLN A 170 34.92 -5.53 27.68
C GLN A 170 34.38 -6.96 27.65
N LYS A 171 34.68 -7.72 28.70
CA LYS A 171 34.12 -9.06 28.90
C LYS A 171 32.68 -8.94 29.40
N ARG A 172 31.76 -9.71 28.79
CA ARG A 172 30.36 -9.80 29.21
C ARG A 172 30.14 -11.00 30.14
N PHE A 173 29.17 -10.86 31.04
CA PHE A 173 28.88 -11.86 32.08
C PHE A 173 27.49 -12.48 31.88
N PRO A 174 27.32 -13.79 32.15
CA PRO A 174 26.06 -14.49 31.94
C PRO A 174 24.99 -14.07 32.96
N SER A 175 23.72 -14.15 32.57
CA SER A 175 22.56 -13.82 33.42
C SER A 175 22.32 -14.77 34.60
N ASN A 176 22.76 -16.02 34.47
CA ASN A 176 22.58 -17.10 35.44
C ASN A 176 23.81 -18.00 35.40
N ASN A 177 24.23 -18.50 36.56
CA ASN A 177 25.49 -19.22 36.73
C ASN A 177 25.33 -20.75 36.59
N GLY A 178 24.15 -21.24 36.20
CA GLY A 178 23.83 -22.67 36.10
C GLY A 178 23.72 -23.43 37.44
N ARG A 179 24.18 -22.82 38.54
CA ARG A 179 24.22 -23.38 39.91
C ARG A 179 23.10 -22.89 40.82
N ASP A 180 22.34 -21.89 40.39
CA ASP A 180 21.29 -21.19 41.15
C ASP A 180 19.89 -21.82 40.98
N GLY A 181 19.78 -22.92 40.23
CA GLY A 181 18.51 -23.63 39.97
C GLY A 181 17.53 -22.88 39.06
N ARG A 182 17.90 -21.72 38.50
CA ARG A 182 17.04 -20.92 37.63
C ARG A 182 17.42 -21.11 36.16
N PHE A 183 16.59 -21.87 35.46
CA PHE A 183 16.78 -22.16 34.03
C PHE A 183 16.01 -21.20 33.13
N PHE A 184 16.65 -20.78 32.04
CA PHE A 184 15.95 -20.16 30.93
C PHE A 184 15.28 -21.25 30.08
N LEU A 185 14.08 -21.67 30.51
CA LEU A 185 13.38 -22.84 29.94
C LEU A 185 13.22 -22.78 28.43
N TRP A 186 12.91 -21.61 27.86
CA TRP A 186 12.78 -21.46 26.41
C TRP A 186 14.10 -21.75 25.69
N GLY A 187 15.21 -21.13 26.10
CA GLY A 187 16.51 -21.38 25.48
C GLY A 187 17.01 -22.80 25.70
N GLN A 188 16.75 -23.37 26.87
CA GLN A 188 17.10 -24.76 27.14
C GLN A 188 16.32 -25.74 26.25
N ALA A 189 15.02 -25.52 26.05
CA ALA A 189 14.19 -26.36 25.18
C ALA A 189 14.67 -26.32 23.72
N VAL A 190 14.95 -25.11 23.21
CA VAL A 190 15.43 -24.95 21.83
C VAL A 190 16.84 -25.52 21.66
N TYR A 191 17.70 -25.43 22.68
CA TYR A 191 19.02 -26.08 22.69
C TYR A 191 18.94 -27.60 22.59
N ILE A 192 18.06 -28.22 23.37
CA ILE A 192 17.85 -29.67 23.32
C ILE A 192 17.40 -30.07 21.91
N ILE A 193 16.45 -29.34 21.32
CA ILE A 193 16.01 -29.56 19.94
C ILE A 193 17.19 -29.46 18.97
N ALA A 194 18.02 -28.41 19.08
CA ALA A 194 19.18 -28.22 18.21
C ALA A 194 20.23 -29.33 18.33
N LYS A 195 20.51 -29.82 19.55
CA LYS A 195 21.44 -30.95 19.76
C LYS A 195 20.87 -32.24 19.19
N LEU A 196 19.60 -32.56 19.45
CA LEU A 196 18.93 -33.75 18.86
C LEU A 196 18.97 -33.73 17.33
N LEU A 197 18.78 -32.56 16.72
CA LEU A 197 18.89 -32.37 15.27
C LEU A 197 20.33 -32.52 14.76
N ALA A 198 21.29 -31.86 15.40
CA ALA A 198 22.70 -31.89 14.99
C ALA A 198 23.30 -33.30 15.11
N ASP A 199 22.91 -34.04 16.15
CA ASP A 199 23.33 -35.43 16.39
C ASP A 199 22.51 -36.45 15.57
N LYS A 200 21.57 -35.97 14.73
CA LYS A 200 20.69 -36.77 13.87
C LYS A 200 19.83 -37.78 14.62
N LEU A 201 19.55 -37.52 15.89
CA LEU A 201 18.61 -38.29 16.72
C LEU A 201 17.15 -37.99 16.35
N VAL A 202 16.91 -36.78 15.85
CA VAL A 202 15.65 -36.31 15.29
C VAL A 202 15.91 -35.72 13.92
N SER A 203 15.00 -35.92 12.98
CA SER A 203 15.07 -35.32 11.64
C SER A 203 14.21 -34.06 11.54
N PRO A 204 14.49 -33.14 10.60
CA PRO A 204 13.61 -32.00 10.32
C PRO A 204 12.13 -32.36 10.13
N LYS A 205 11.85 -33.55 9.59
CA LYS A 205 10.48 -34.05 9.35
C LYS A 205 9.71 -34.35 10.63
N ASP A 206 10.41 -34.68 11.71
CA ASP A 206 9.80 -35.01 13.00
C ASP A 206 9.35 -33.73 13.73
N LEU A 207 10.04 -32.61 13.51
CA LEU A 207 9.69 -31.29 14.07
C LEU A 207 8.65 -30.55 13.25
N ASP A 208 8.65 -30.76 11.94
CA ASP A 208 7.70 -30.13 11.02
C ASP A 208 6.99 -31.20 10.16
N PRO A 209 6.04 -31.96 10.74
CA PRO A 209 5.38 -33.08 10.08
C PRO A 209 4.50 -32.67 8.89
N ILE A 210 4.14 -31.38 8.82
CA ILE A 210 3.38 -30.79 7.71
C ILE A 210 4.28 -30.24 6.59
N GLY A 211 5.60 -30.31 6.74
CA GLY A 211 6.56 -30.01 5.66
C GLY A 211 6.56 -28.56 5.18
N ARG A 212 6.30 -27.58 6.05
CA ARG A 212 6.40 -26.14 5.73
C ARG A 212 7.80 -25.73 5.31
N TYR A 213 8.83 -26.33 5.89
CA TYR A 213 10.23 -26.06 5.50
C TYR A 213 10.58 -26.56 4.10
N VAL A 214 9.79 -27.50 3.55
CA VAL A 214 10.02 -28.06 2.23
C VAL A 214 9.55 -27.04 1.20
N PRO A 215 10.39 -26.64 0.24
CA PRO A 215 9.97 -25.73 -0.83
C PRO A 215 8.70 -26.24 -1.51
N PRO A 216 7.73 -25.38 -1.86
CA PRO A 216 6.46 -25.81 -2.44
C PRO A 216 6.62 -26.74 -3.65
N GLN A 217 7.69 -26.57 -4.43
CA GLN A 217 8.03 -27.39 -5.60
C GLN A 217 8.27 -28.86 -5.25
N ASP A 218 8.80 -29.12 -4.06
CA ASP A 218 9.22 -30.44 -3.57
C ASP A 218 8.18 -31.06 -2.61
N GLN A 219 7.09 -30.32 -2.32
CA GLN A 219 6.00 -30.82 -1.48
C GLN A 219 5.20 -31.90 -2.21
N ARG A 220 4.87 -32.98 -1.49
CA ARG A 220 4.03 -34.05 -2.02
C ARG A 220 2.58 -33.58 -2.12
N ASN A 221 1.91 -33.99 -3.20
CA ASN A 221 0.47 -33.83 -3.35
C ASN A 221 -0.26 -34.61 -2.25
N VAL A 222 -0.93 -33.90 -1.34
CA VAL A 222 -1.90 -34.49 -0.43
C VAL A 222 -3.29 -34.09 -0.94
N SER A 223 -3.98 -35.04 -1.57
CA SER A 223 -5.39 -34.84 -1.95
C SER A 223 -6.22 -34.74 -0.68
N MET A 224 -6.77 -33.55 -0.45
CA MET A 224 -7.59 -33.24 0.72
C MET A 224 -8.98 -32.81 0.25
N ARG A 225 -9.97 -33.03 1.11
CA ARG A 225 -11.36 -32.65 0.84
C ARG A 225 -11.57 -31.13 0.77
N PHE A 226 -10.66 -30.35 1.36
CA PHE A 226 -10.66 -28.89 1.40
C PHE A 226 -9.51 -28.34 0.56
N SER A 227 -9.64 -27.10 0.10
CA SER A 227 -8.58 -26.39 -0.62
C SER A 227 -7.32 -26.33 0.23
N ASN A 228 -6.25 -26.95 -0.25
CA ASN A 228 -4.93 -26.88 0.35
C ASN A 228 -3.92 -26.32 -0.66
N GLN A 229 -2.84 -25.74 -0.14
CA GLN A 229 -1.69 -25.39 -0.97
C GLN A 229 -1.02 -26.67 -1.47
N GLY A 230 -0.61 -26.68 -2.73
CA GLY A 230 0.07 -27.78 -3.38
C GLY A 230 1.26 -27.30 -4.22
N PRO A 231 2.01 -28.22 -4.83
CA PRO A 231 3.16 -27.90 -5.65
C PRO A 231 2.81 -26.96 -6.80
N LEU A 232 3.75 -26.07 -7.08
CA LEU A 232 3.61 -25.05 -8.11
C LEU A 232 3.57 -25.68 -9.50
N GLU A 233 2.41 -25.61 -10.16
CA GLU A 233 2.33 -25.85 -11.60
C GLU A 233 2.95 -24.66 -12.34
N ASN A 234 4.10 -24.87 -12.99
CA ASN A 234 4.82 -23.84 -13.75
C ASN A 234 4.05 -23.30 -14.97
N ASP A 235 2.93 -23.94 -15.36
CA ASP A 235 2.11 -23.52 -16.51
C ASP A 235 0.61 -23.40 -16.16
N LEU A 236 0.29 -22.59 -15.15
CA LEU A 236 -1.09 -22.36 -14.74
C LEU A 236 -1.92 -21.76 -15.91
N VAL A 237 -2.98 -22.49 -16.29
CA VAL A 237 -4.00 -22.03 -17.23
C VAL A 237 -5.25 -21.67 -16.44
N VAL A 238 -5.69 -20.42 -16.54
CA VAL A 238 -6.94 -19.97 -15.91
C VAL A 238 -8.12 -20.40 -16.76
N HIS A 239 -9.05 -21.17 -16.18
CA HIS A 239 -10.31 -21.51 -16.83
C HIS A 239 -11.26 -20.32 -16.77
N VAL A 240 -11.91 -19.99 -17.87
CA VAL A 240 -12.76 -18.81 -17.99
C VAL A 240 -14.13 -19.19 -18.54
N ALA A 241 -15.19 -18.82 -17.84
CA ALA A 241 -16.56 -18.96 -18.32
C ALA A 241 -17.15 -17.57 -18.65
N LEU A 242 -17.63 -17.40 -19.88
CA LEU A 242 -18.25 -16.15 -20.34
C LEU A 242 -19.78 -16.25 -20.18
N ILE A 243 -20.35 -15.43 -19.30
CA ILE A 243 -21.79 -15.39 -19.01
C ILE A 243 -22.39 -14.11 -19.55
N ALA A 244 -23.39 -14.20 -20.41
CA ALA A 244 -24.17 -13.06 -20.87
C ALA A 244 -25.41 -12.88 -19.97
N GLU A 245 -25.70 -11.65 -19.54
CA GLU A 245 -26.84 -11.40 -18.63
C GLU A 245 -28.22 -11.65 -19.29
N SER A 246 -28.30 -11.72 -20.62
CA SER A 246 -29.54 -11.98 -21.37
C SER A 246 -29.31 -12.81 -22.63
N GLN A 247 -30.31 -13.58 -23.06
CA GLN A 247 -30.31 -14.27 -24.35
C GLN A 247 -30.11 -13.30 -25.53
N ARG A 248 -30.67 -12.09 -25.44
CA ARG A 248 -30.50 -11.05 -26.47
C ARG A 248 -29.02 -10.71 -26.68
N LEU A 249 -28.30 -10.53 -25.58
CA LEU A 249 -26.87 -10.22 -25.60
C LEU A 249 -26.05 -11.42 -26.10
N GLN A 250 -26.38 -12.63 -25.68
CA GLN A 250 -25.75 -13.86 -26.18
C GLN A 250 -25.84 -13.96 -27.71
N VAL A 251 -27.04 -13.77 -28.29
CA VAL A 251 -27.24 -13.81 -29.74
C VAL A 251 -26.40 -12.74 -30.43
N PHE A 252 -26.34 -11.54 -29.88
CA PHE A 252 -25.52 -10.46 -30.41
C PHE A 252 -24.01 -10.81 -30.42
N LEU A 253 -23.47 -11.29 -29.30
CA LEU A 253 -22.06 -11.70 -29.19
C LEU A 253 -21.72 -12.87 -30.12
N ASN A 254 -22.66 -13.79 -30.32
CA ASN A 254 -22.49 -14.91 -31.25
C ASN A 254 -22.28 -14.44 -32.71
N THR A 255 -22.83 -13.28 -33.10
CA THR A 255 -22.57 -12.70 -34.44
C THR A 255 -21.10 -12.30 -34.66
N TYR A 256 -20.33 -12.15 -33.59
CA TYR A 256 -18.89 -11.88 -33.62
C TYR A 256 -18.04 -13.16 -33.36
N GLY A 257 -18.68 -14.32 -33.29
CA GLY A 257 -18.03 -15.60 -33.00
C GLY A 257 -17.52 -15.72 -31.56
N ILE A 258 -18.19 -15.05 -30.62
CA ILE A 258 -17.94 -15.15 -29.18
C ILE A 258 -19.03 -16.03 -28.57
N GLN A 259 -18.64 -17.17 -28.02
CA GLN A 259 -19.56 -18.10 -27.36
C GLN A 259 -19.70 -17.73 -25.89
N THR A 260 -20.94 -17.60 -25.41
CA THR A 260 -21.29 -17.32 -24.01
C THR A 260 -22.45 -18.21 -23.56
N GLN A 261 -22.70 -18.31 -22.26
CA GLN A 261 -23.89 -18.95 -21.69
C GLN A 261 -24.79 -17.92 -21.00
N THR A 262 -26.09 -18.15 -20.95
CA THR A 262 -27.00 -17.38 -20.08
C THR A 262 -27.12 -18.05 -18.70
N PRO A 263 -27.55 -17.34 -17.64
CA PRO A 263 -27.75 -17.95 -16.32
C PRO A 263 -28.64 -19.20 -16.35
N GLN A 264 -29.71 -19.20 -17.15
CA GLN A 264 -30.61 -20.36 -17.30
C GLN A 264 -29.90 -21.57 -17.93
N GLN A 265 -28.97 -21.36 -18.87
CA GLN A 265 -28.22 -22.44 -19.53
C GLN A 265 -27.13 -23.08 -18.65
N VAL A 266 -26.82 -22.47 -17.50
CA VAL A 266 -25.81 -22.97 -16.55
C VAL A 266 -26.43 -23.91 -15.51
N GLU A 267 -27.76 -23.91 -15.36
CA GLU A 267 -28.47 -24.83 -14.47
C GLU A 267 -28.11 -26.30 -14.75
N PRO A 268 -27.97 -27.15 -13.72
CA PRO A 268 -28.32 -26.93 -12.31
C PRO A 268 -27.26 -26.20 -11.46
N ILE A 269 -26.15 -25.75 -12.06
CA ILE A 269 -25.12 -24.99 -11.34
C ILE A 269 -25.63 -23.57 -11.15
N GLN A 270 -25.53 -23.04 -9.93
CA GLN A 270 -25.94 -21.68 -9.63
C GLN A 270 -24.77 -20.72 -9.77
N ILE A 271 -25.03 -19.55 -10.36
CA ILE A 271 -24.08 -18.44 -10.41
C ILE A 271 -24.47 -17.47 -9.30
N TRP A 272 -23.58 -17.20 -8.37
CA TRP A 272 -23.81 -16.28 -7.25
C TRP A 272 -22.96 -15.01 -7.38
N ALA A 273 -23.51 -13.91 -6.88
CA ALA A 273 -22.72 -12.72 -6.58
C ALA A 273 -21.71 -13.02 -5.45
N GLN A 274 -20.60 -12.29 -5.45
CA GLN A 274 -19.57 -12.42 -4.41
C GLN A 274 -20.14 -12.17 -3.00
N LYS A 275 -21.11 -11.27 -2.85
CA LYS A 275 -21.78 -10.97 -1.57
C LYS A 275 -22.54 -12.16 -0.96
N GLU A 276 -23.12 -13.03 -1.79
CA GLU A 276 -23.83 -14.23 -1.31
C GLU A 276 -22.86 -15.24 -0.71
N LEU A 277 -21.64 -15.32 -1.26
CA LEU A 277 -20.57 -16.12 -0.65
C LEU A 277 -20.14 -15.56 0.71
N VAL A 278 -20.13 -14.23 0.90
CA VAL A 278 -19.83 -13.63 2.21
C VAL A 278 -20.89 -13.99 3.24
N LYS A 279 -22.18 -13.94 2.86
CA LYS A 279 -23.28 -14.42 3.72
C LYS A 279 -23.09 -15.87 4.11
N ALA A 280 -22.67 -16.73 3.18
CA ALA A 280 -22.37 -18.12 3.49
C ALA A 280 -21.23 -18.24 4.52
N TYR A 281 -20.13 -17.51 4.33
CA TYR A 281 -18.99 -17.52 5.24
C TYR A 281 -19.22 -16.81 6.57
N PHE A 282 -20.25 -15.96 6.72
CA PHE A 282 -20.61 -15.33 7.99
C PHE A 282 -20.83 -16.37 9.10
N HIS A 283 -21.49 -17.49 8.75
CA HIS A 283 -21.77 -18.59 9.67
C HIS A 283 -20.52 -19.39 10.10
N LEU A 284 -19.36 -19.16 9.48
CA LEU A 284 -18.12 -19.81 9.86
C LEU A 284 -17.68 -19.37 11.26
N GLY A 285 -17.66 -20.31 12.21
CA GLY A 285 -17.20 -20.07 13.58
C GLY A 285 -18.26 -19.46 14.50
N VAL A 286 -19.53 -19.37 14.08
CA VAL A 286 -20.63 -19.00 14.97
C VAL A 286 -20.76 -20.06 16.07
N ASN A 287 -20.78 -19.62 17.32
CA ASN A 287 -20.96 -20.48 18.49
C ASN A 287 -21.54 -19.69 19.66
N ASP A 288 -22.84 -19.83 19.89
CA ASP A 288 -23.54 -19.10 20.94
C ASP A 288 -23.03 -19.42 22.35
N LYS A 289 -22.63 -20.69 22.60
CA LYS A 289 -22.09 -21.10 23.90
C LYS A 289 -20.78 -20.39 24.24
N LEU A 290 -19.98 -20.05 23.23
CA LEU A 290 -18.71 -19.35 23.37
C LEU A 290 -18.84 -17.84 23.09
N GLY A 291 -20.05 -17.35 22.76
CA GLY A 291 -20.28 -15.95 22.37
C GLY A 291 -19.59 -15.53 21.07
N LEU A 292 -19.30 -16.48 20.17
CA LEU A 292 -18.64 -16.21 18.90
C LEU A 292 -19.70 -15.91 17.82
N SER A 293 -19.64 -14.72 17.23
CA SER A 293 -20.61 -14.24 16.23
C SER A 293 -20.26 -14.61 14.77
N GLY A 294 -19.21 -15.41 14.57
CA GLY A 294 -18.79 -15.87 13.24
C GLY A 294 -17.77 -14.96 12.54
N ARG A 295 -17.64 -15.14 11.22
CA ARG A 295 -16.69 -14.36 10.40
C ARG A 295 -17.26 -12.96 10.14
N PRO A 296 -16.49 -11.88 10.38
CA PRO A 296 -16.91 -10.53 10.03
C PRO A 296 -17.24 -10.38 8.53
N ASP A 297 -18.15 -9.46 8.19
CA ASP A 297 -18.56 -9.15 6.82
C ASP A 297 -17.40 -8.54 6.02
N ARG A 298 -16.58 -9.42 5.45
CA ARG A 298 -15.39 -9.09 4.66
C ARG A 298 -15.53 -9.67 3.25
N PRO A 299 -15.25 -8.90 2.19
CA PRO A 299 -15.35 -9.39 0.83
C PRO A 299 -14.36 -10.52 0.58
N MET A 300 -14.77 -11.47 -0.26
CA MET A 300 -13.96 -12.56 -0.78
C MET A 300 -13.28 -12.07 -2.07
N GLY A 301 -11.99 -12.30 -2.22
CA GLY A 301 -11.22 -11.81 -3.35
C GLY A 301 -11.28 -12.72 -4.56
N CYS A 302 -10.38 -12.48 -5.52
CA CYS A 302 -10.34 -13.23 -6.78
C CYS A 302 -9.93 -14.69 -6.57
N LEU A 303 -9.10 -15.00 -5.57
CA LEU A 303 -8.72 -16.39 -5.29
C LEU A 303 -9.89 -17.17 -4.69
N GLY A 304 -10.65 -16.56 -3.78
CA GLY A 304 -11.86 -17.16 -3.23
C GLY A 304 -12.96 -17.32 -4.27
N THR A 305 -13.23 -16.30 -5.08
CA THR A 305 -14.31 -16.35 -6.09
C THR A 305 -14.00 -17.25 -7.29
N SER A 306 -12.72 -17.56 -7.57
CA SER A 306 -12.33 -18.44 -8.68
C SER A 306 -12.40 -19.95 -8.35
N LYS A 307 -13.15 -20.31 -7.29
CA LYS A 307 -13.41 -21.69 -6.87
C LYS A 307 -14.84 -22.08 -7.19
N ILE A 308 -15.08 -23.39 -7.23
CA ILE A 308 -16.42 -23.97 -7.21
C ILE A 308 -16.76 -24.28 -5.76
N TYR A 309 -17.99 -24.01 -5.36
CA TYR A 309 -18.47 -24.27 -4.01
C TYR A 309 -19.56 -25.34 -4.01
N ARG A 310 -19.51 -26.24 -3.01
CA ARG A 310 -20.61 -27.15 -2.68
C ARG A 310 -21.28 -26.64 -1.41
N ILE A 311 -22.49 -26.09 -1.55
CA ILE A 311 -23.23 -25.41 -0.48
C ILE A 311 -24.63 -26.01 -0.42
N LEU A 312 -25.01 -26.60 0.73
CA LEU A 312 -26.34 -27.20 0.95
C LEU A 312 -26.79 -28.14 -0.20
N GLY A 313 -25.85 -28.96 -0.71
CA GLY A 313 -26.10 -29.90 -1.81
C GLY A 313 -26.11 -29.28 -3.22
N LYS A 314 -26.01 -27.95 -3.35
CA LYS A 314 -25.94 -27.23 -4.63
C LYS A 314 -24.50 -26.98 -5.04
N THR A 315 -24.25 -27.00 -6.35
CA THR A 315 -22.97 -26.56 -6.92
C THR A 315 -23.10 -25.09 -7.30
N VAL A 316 -22.17 -24.28 -6.81
CA VAL A 316 -22.19 -22.82 -6.94
C VAL A 316 -20.87 -22.35 -7.54
N VAL A 317 -20.94 -21.42 -8.47
CA VAL A 317 -19.80 -20.64 -8.97
C VAL A 317 -20.04 -19.17 -8.69
N CYS A 318 -18.98 -18.43 -8.41
CA CYS A 318 -19.07 -17.00 -8.11
C CYS A 318 -18.38 -16.18 -9.19
N TYR A 319 -18.95 -15.04 -9.55
CA TYR A 319 -18.22 -14.01 -10.28
C TYR A 319 -17.54 -13.06 -9.29
N SER A 320 -16.40 -12.48 -9.69
CA SER A 320 -15.63 -11.56 -8.84
C SER A 320 -16.37 -10.23 -8.61
N ILE A 321 -16.07 -9.57 -7.49
CA ILE A 321 -16.62 -8.25 -7.11
C ILE A 321 -16.47 -7.19 -8.21
N ILE A 322 -15.52 -7.35 -9.15
CA ILE A 322 -15.34 -6.46 -10.30
C ILE A 322 -16.57 -6.39 -11.22
N PHE A 323 -17.44 -7.41 -11.19
CA PHE A 323 -18.66 -7.49 -12.01
C PHE A 323 -19.94 -7.18 -11.21
N ASP A 324 -19.83 -7.02 -9.89
CA ASP A 324 -20.94 -6.49 -9.11
C ASP A 324 -21.15 -5.03 -9.52
N LEU A 325 -22.41 -4.69 -9.81
CA LEU A 325 -22.82 -3.29 -9.92
C LEU A 325 -22.73 -2.72 -8.51
N SER A 326 -21.54 -2.29 -8.10
CA SER A 326 -21.38 -1.52 -6.88
C SER A 326 -22.20 -0.24 -7.02
N ASP A 327 -22.59 0.35 -5.89
CA ASP A 327 -23.26 1.64 -5.88
C ASP A 327 -22.40 2.77 -6.48
N PHE A 328 -21.15 2.49 -6.86
CA PHE A 328 -20.17 3.42 -7.40
C PHE A 328 -19.98 3.24 -8.92
N TYR A 329 -19.79 4.34 -9.64
CA TYR A 329 -20.00 4.38 -11.10
C TYR A 329 -18.77 3.94 -11.93
N MET A 330 -17.61 3.75 -11.30
CA MET A 330 -16.35 3.45 -12.02
C MET A 330 -16.44 2.20 -12.90
N SER A 331 -17.24 1.21 -12.51
CA SER A 331 -17.49 -0.02 -13.29
C SER A 331 -18.17 0.24 -14.63
N GLN A 332 -18.74 1.42 -14.84
CA GLN A 332 -19.37 1.84 -16.10
C GLN A 332 -18.32 2.32 -17.13
N ASP A 333 -17.08 2.58 -16.71
CA ASP A 333 -15.98 2.78 -17.65
C ASP A 333 -15.46 1.42 -18.14
N VAL A 334 -15.77 1.13 -19.40
CA VAL A 334 -15.37 -0.10 -20.10
C VAL A 334 -13.86 -0.36 -20.06
N MET A 335 -13.03 0.67 -20.17
CA MET A 335 -11.58 0.48 -20.18
C MET A 335 -11.06 0.09 -18.79
N MET A 336 -11.66 0.63 -17.73
CA MET A 336 -11.38 0.22 -16.36
C MET A 336 -11.73 -1.26 -16.15
N LEU A 337 -12.92 -1.68 -16.60
CA LEU A 337 -13.33 -3.08 -16.48
C LEU A 337 -12.38 -4.04 -17.21
N ILE A 338 -11.92 -3.68 -18.42
CA ILE A 338 -10.93 -4.49 -19.17
C ILE A 338 -9.63 -4.62 -18.37
N ASP A 339 -9.15 -3.53 -17.79
CA ASP A 339 -7.95 -3.55 -16.97
C ASP A 339 -8.16 -4.41 -15.72
N ASP A 340 -9.26 -4.23 -14.99
CA ASP A 340 -9.60 -5.00 -13.78
C ASP A 340 -9.67 -6.51 -14.06
N ILE A 341 -10.20 -6.91 -15.22
CA ILE A 341 -10.19 -8.32 -15.67
C ILE A 341 -8.77 -8.83 -15.90
N LYS A 342 -7.94 -8.08 -16.64
CA LYS A 342 -6.54 -8.47 -16.90
C LYS A 342 -5.76 -8.62 -15.59
N ASN A 343 -5.98 -7.71 -14.65
CA ASN A 343 -5.33 -7.70 -13.35
C ASN A 343 -5.79 -8.86 -12.47
N ALA A 344 -7.08 -9.16 -12.46
CA ALA A 344 -7.62 -10.32 -11.74
C ALA A 344 -6.98 -11.61 -12.27
N LEU A 345 -6.85 -11.76 -13.59
CA LEU A 345 -6.20 -12.92 -14.22
C LEU A 345 -4.70 -13.00 -13.85
N GLN A 346 -3.98 -11.88 -13.87
CA GLN A 346 -2.56 -11.83 -13.48
C GLN A 346 -2.38 -12.18 -12.00
N PHE A 347 -3.24 -11.63 -11.13
CA PHE A 347 -3.24 -11.92 -9.69
C PHE A 347 -3.51 -13.41 -9.43
N ILE A 348 -4.50 -14.00 -10.10
CA ILE A 348 -4.76 -15.45 -10.03
C ILE A 348 -3.53 -16.23 -10.52
N LYS A 349 -2.95 -15.88 -11.67
CA LYS A 349 -1.73 -16.53 -12.19
C LYS A 349 -0.58 -16.52 -11.20
N GLN A 350 -0.35 -15.41 -10.52
CA GLN A 350 0.78 -15.23 -9.62
C GLN A 350 0.58 -15.93 -8.26
N TYR A 351 -0.64 -15.92 -7.73
CA TYR A 351 -0.93 -16.30 -6.34
C TYR A 351 -1.80 -17.55 -6.18
N TRP A 352 -2.25 -18.17 -7.27
CA TRP A 352 -2.92 -19.47 -7.19
C TRP A 352 -1.92 -20.56 -6.84
N LYS A 353 -2.02 -21.09 -5.61
CA LYS A 353 -1.16 -22.17 -5.08
C LYS A 353 -1.97 -23.44 -4.77
N MET A 354 -3.22 -23.52 -5.21
CA MET A 354 -4.10 -24.67 -4.92
C MET A 354 -4.03 -25.70 -6.04
N HIS A 355 -4.21 -26.96 -5.69
CA HIS A 355 -4.24 -28.06 -6.65
C HIS A 355 -5.54 -28.05 -7.47
N GLY A 356 -5.44 -27.90 -8.78
CA GLY A 356 -6.59 -27.73 -9.68
C GLY A 356 -6.63 -26.32 -10.28
N ARG A 357 -7.36 -26.16 -11.38
CA ARG A 357 -7.37 -24.90 -12.12
C ARG A 357 -8.38 -23.90 -11.53
N PRO A 358 -8.06 -22.60 -11.52
CA PRO A 358 -9.02 -21.57 -11.13
C PRO A 358 -10.09 -21.39 -12.22
N LEU A 359 -11.36 -21.28 -11.80
CA LEU A 359 -12.49 -20.96 -12.68
C LEU A 359 -12.91 -19.50 -12.49
N PHE A 360 -12.55 -18.65 -13.44
CA PHE A 360 -12.90 -17.23 -13.44
C PHE A 360 -14.17 -16.98 -14.26
N VAL A 361 -15.25 -16.55 -13.60
CA VAL A 361 -16.54 -16.26 -14.25
C VAL A 361 -16.60 -14.79 -14.65
N VAL A 362 -16.76 -14.53 -15.95
CA VAL A 362 -16.86 -13.18 -16.54
C VAL A 362 -18.31 -12.91 -16.89
N LEU A 363 -18.93 -11.97 -16.18
CA LEU A 363 -20.29 -11.52 -16.45
C LEU A 363 -20.27 -10.34 -17.43
N ILE A 364 -20.93 -10.51 -18.57
CA ILE A 364 -21.03 -9.50 -19.63
C ILE A 364 -22.43 -8.91 -19.61
N ARG A 365 -22.49 -7.58 -19.44
CA ARG A 365 -23.74 -6.81 -19.47
C ARG A 365 -23.88 -6.01 -20.75
N GLU A 366 -25.10 -5.67 -21.10
CA GLU A 366 -25.40 -4.91 -22.31
C GLU A 366 -24.84 -3.49 -22.25
N ASP A 367 -24.86 -2.86 -21.09
CA ASP A 367 -24.35 -1.49 -20.91
C ASP A 367 -22.84 -1.40 -21.13
N ASN A 368 -22.09 -2.48 -20.88
CA ASN A 368 -20.67 -2.55 -21.23
C ASN A 368 -20.46 -2.46 -22.75
N ILE A 369 -21.41 -2.96 -23.55
CA ILE A 369 -21.28 -3.15 -25.00
C ILE A 369 -21.83 -1.96 -25.81
N ARG A 370 -22.39 -0.93 -25.16
CA ARG A 370 -22.97 0.24 -25.83
C ARG A 370 -21.95 1.39 -26.05
N GLY A 371 -21.93 1.93 -27.27
CA GLY A 371 -21.24 3.18 -27.63
C GLY A 371 -19.85 3.03 -28.28
N SER A 372 -19.09 4.13 -28.33
CA SER A 372 -17.78 4.25 -29.01
C SER A 372 -16.66 3.35 -28.48
N ARG A 373 -16.83 2.73 -27.30
CA ARG A 373 -15.85 1.86 -26.63
C ARG A 373 -16.13 0.36 -26.85
N PHE A 374 -16.98 0.01 -27.82
CA PHE A 374 -17.31 -1.40 -28.13
C PHE A 374 -16.13 -2.22 -28.68
N SER A 375 -15.30 -1.62 -29.55
CA SER A 375 -14.13 -2.30 -30.15
C SER A 375 -13.17 -2.86 -29.09
N PRO A 376 -12.74 -2.09 -28.06
CA PRO A 376 -11.90 -2.61 -26.98
C PRO A 376 -12.43 -3.86 -26.27
N ILE A 377 -13.75 -3.95 -26.03
CA ILE A 377 -14.35 -5.15 -25.42
C ILE A 377 -14.28 -6.32 -26.39
N LEU A 378 -14.63 -6.11 -27.66
CA LEU A 378 -14.51 -7.16 -28.67
C LEU A 378 -13.07 -7.66 -28.79
N ASP A 379 -12.09 -6.77 -28.73
CA ASP A 379 -10.66 -7.13 -28.78
C ASP A 379 -10.28 -7.99 -27.57
N MET A 380 -10.78 -7.66 -26.36
CA MET A 380 -10.59 -8.48 -25.16
C MET A 380 -11.28 -9.86 -25.28
N LEU A 381 -12.54 -9.90 -25.73
CA LEU A 381 -13.27 -11.15 -25.93
C LEU A 381 -12.64 -12.03 -27.02
N ALA A 382 -12.07 -11.42 -28.05
CA ALA A 382 -11.27 -12.11 -29.06
C ALA A 382 -9.95 -12.64 -28.48
N ALA A 383 -9.30 -11.90 -27.57
CA ALA A 383 -8.10 -12.36 -26.87
C ALA A 383 -8.37 -13.57 -25.97
N PHE A 384 -9.53 -13.61 -25.30
CA PHE A 384 -10.00 -14.80 -24.57
C PHE A 384 -10.07 -16.03 -25.48
N ARG A 385 -10.63 -15.89 -26.69
CA ARG A 385 -10.68 -16.98 -27.68
C ARG A 385 -9.28 -17.39 -28.18
N LYS A 386 -8.34 -16.45 -28.29
CA LYS A 386 -6.94 -16.74 -28.66
C LYS A 386 -6.16 -17.47 -27.56
N GLY A 387 -6.71 -17.55 -26.34
CA GLY A 387 -6.11 -18.27 -25.21
C GLY A 387 -5.05 -17.49 -24.43
N ILE A 388 -4.85 -16.19 -24.72
CA ILE A 388 -3.92 -15.33 -23.98
C ILE A 388 -4.54 -13.96 -23.73
N VAL A 389 -4.64 -13.56 -22.47
CA VAL A 389 -5.16 -12.24 -22.05
C VAL A 389 -4.18 -11.62 -21.06
N GLY A 390 -3.64 -10.44 -21.38
CA GLY A 390 -2.72 -9.73 -20.48
C GLY A 390 -1.47 -10.53 -20.08
N GLY A 391 -0.97 -11.42 -20.96
CA GLY A 391 0.16 -12.31 -20.66
C GLY A 391 -0.18 -13.54 -19.81
N VAL A 392 -1.47 -13.80 -19.57
CA VAL A 392 -1.99 -14.97 -18.85
C VAL A 392 -2.59 -15.95 -19.85
N LYS A 393 -2.21 -17.23 -19.73
CA LYS A 393 -2.83 -18.32 -20.51
C LYS A 393 -4.23 -18.58 -19.96
N VAL A 394 -5.22 -18.53 -20.84
CA VAL A 394 -6.64 -18.74 -20.50
C VAL A 394 -7.23 -19.84 -21.37
N HIS A 395 -8.14 -20.61 -20.80
CA HIS A 395 -8.95 -21.59 -21.53
C HIS A 395 -10.42 -21.29 -21.30
N VAL A 396 -11.12 -20.95 -22.39
CA VAL A 396 -12.52 -20.55 -22.37
C VAL A 396 -13.38 -21.72 -22.81
N ASP A 397 -14.35 -22.10 -21.98
CA ASP A 397 -15.32 -23.14 -22.30
C ASP A 397 -16.61 -22.94 -21.47
N ARG A 398 -17.57 -23.84 -21.63
CA ARG A 398 -18.80 -23.90 -20.83
C ARG A 398 -18.48 -24.29 -19.39
N VAL A 399 -19.23 -23.73 -18.44
CA VAL A 399 -19.09 -24.01 -17.00
C VAL A 399 -19.10 -25.51 -16.74
N GLN A 400 -20.02 -26.26 -17.36
CA GLN A 400 -20.14 -27.71 -17.18
C GLN A 400 -18.88 -28.49 -17.57
N THR A 401 -18.14 -28.06 -18.59
CA THR A 401 -16.89 -28.68 -19.03
C THR A 401 -15.76 -28.40 -18.03
N LEU A 402 -15.68 -27.15 -17.56
CA LEU A 402 -14.58 -26.64 -16.74
C LEU A 402 -14.59 -27.21 -15.30
N ILE A 403 -15.74 -27.66 -14.79
CA ILE A 403 -15.88 -28.20 -13.42
C ILE A 403 -14.91 -29.36 -13.15
N SER A 404 -14.68 -30.22 -14.13
CA SER A 404 -13.85 -31.42 -13.97
C SER A 404 -12.39 -31.12 -13.60
N GLY A 405 -11.86 -29.97 -14.01
CA GLY A 405 -10.48 -29.55 -13.73
C GLY A 405 -10.34 -28.47 -12.67
N ALA A 406 -11.46 -27.97 -12.13
CA ALA A 406 -11.49 -26.82 -11.23
C ALA A 406 -11.48 -27.22 -9.75
N VAL A 407 -11.02 -26.30 -8.90
CA VAL A 407 -11.00 -26.51 -7.44
C VAL A 407 -12.41 -26.44 -6.86
N VAL A 408 -12.81 -27.49 -6.13
CA VAL A 408 -14.09 -27.57 -5.43
C VAL A 408 -13.89 -27.46 -3.93
N GLU A 409 -14.51 -26.46 -3.30
CA GLU A 409 -14.53 -26.23 -1.87
C GLU A 409 -15.89 -26.60 -1.28
N GLN A 410 -15.90 -27.42 -0.23
CA GLN A 410 -17.14 -27.84 0.41
C GLN A 410 -17.38 -27.06 1.72
N LEU A 411 -18.49 -26.31 1.80
CA LEU A 411 -18.84 -25.51 2.98
C LEU A 411 -19.68 -26.32 3.98
N ASP A 412 -19.05 -27.32 4.57
CA ASP A 412 -19.67 -28.26 5.53
C ASP A 412 -20.11 -27.63 6.85
N PHE A 413 -19.66 -26.41 7.17
CA PHE A 413 -20.02 -25.71 8.41
C PHE A 413 -21.43 -25.10 8.35
N LEU A 414 -22.04 -25.01 7.17
CA LEU A 414 -23.44 -24.57 7.00
C LEU A 414 -24.45 -25.68 7.36
N ARG A 415 -24.10 -26.57 8.30
CA ARG A 415 -25.01 -27.59 8.80
C ARG A 415 -26.11 -26.90 9.60
N ILE A 416 -27.28 -26.83 8.98
CA ILE A 416 -28.53 -26.45 9.62
C ILE A 416 -28.73 -27.39 10.82
N THR A 417 -28.53 -26.90 12.04
CA THR A 417 -29.17 -27.51 13.20
C THR A 417 -30.68 -27.42 13.00
N GLU A 418 -31.44 -28.47 13.34
CA GLU A 418 -32.91 -28.56 13.09
C GLU A 418 -33.73 -27.36 13.60
N THR A 419 -33.13 -26.51 14.43
CA THR A 419 -33.71 -25.34 15.08
C THR A 419 -33.51 -23.99 14.35
N GLU A 420 -32.68 -23.91 13.30
CA GLU A 420 -32.41 -22.64 12.59
C GLU A 420 -32.94 -22.63 11.14
N GLU A 421 -33.57 -21.52 10.73
CA GLU A 421 -33.95 -21.33 9.33
C GLU A 421 -32.70 -21.23 8.44
N ALA A 422 -32.68 -22.02 7.36
CA ALA A 422 -31.56 -22.01 6.43
C ALA A 422 -31.41 -20.64 5.76
N PRO A 423 -30.19 -20.09 5.65
CA PRO A 423 -29.97 -18.83 4.95
C PRO A 423 -30.41 -18.93 3.48
N VAL A 424 -31.22 -17.97 3.05
CA VAL A 424 -31.69 -17.87 1.66
C VAL A 424 -30.65 -17.14 0.81
N PHE A 425 -30.07 -17.85 -0.15
CA PHE A 425 -29.12 -17.31 -1.11
C PHE A 425 -29.79 -16.97 -2.44
N LYS A 426 -29.33 -15.89 -3.08
CA LYS A 426 -29.85 -15.45 -4.39
C LYS A 426 -28.91 -15.84 -5.53
N SER A 427 -29.42 -16.57 -6.51
CA SER A 427 -28.71 -16.80 -7.78
C SER A 427 -28.90 -15.64 -8.74
N LEU A 428 -27.95 -15.47 -9.66
CA LEU A 428 -28.08 -14.56 -10.79
C LEU A 428 -29.23 -15.02 -11.69
N GLU A 429 -30.21 -14.14 -11.88
CA GLU A 429 -31.34 -14.38 -12.79
C GLU A 429 -31.02 -13.81 -14.18
N GLU A 430 -31.60 -14.44 -15.21
CA GLU A 430 -31.50 -13.94 -16.58
C GLU A 430 -32.36 -12.69 -16.77
N LEU A 431 -31.80 -11.66 -17.41
CA LEU A 431 -32.49 -10.39 -17.62
C LEU A 431 -33.51 -10.49 -18.77
N ASP A 432 -34.80 -10.46 -18.41
CA ASP A 432 -35.91 -10.38 -19.37
C ASP A 432 -36.11 -8.96 -19.90
N LEU A 433 -35.80 -8.75 -21.18
CA LEU A 433 -36.06 -7.48 -21.87
C LEU A 433 -37.28 -7.58 -22.79
N PRO A 434 -38.04 -6.48 -23.02
CA PRO A 434 -39.16 -6.49 -23.95
C PRO A 434 -38.72 -6.95 -25.35
N LYS A 435 -39.43 -7.93 -25.93
CA LYS A 435 -39.16 -8.59 -27.23
C LYS A 435 -38.96 -7.62 -28.42
N HIS A 436 -39.38 -6.36 -28.29
CA HIS A 436 -39.30 -5.33 -29.34
C HIS A 436 -38.11 -4.36 -29.20
N SER A 437 -37.31 -4.45 -28.13
CA SER A 437 -36.08 -3.64 -28.02
C SER A 437 -34.99 -4.26 -28.91
N LYS A 438 -34.76 -3.69 -30.11
CA LYS A 438 -33.60 -4.08 -30.93
C LYS A 438 -32.34 -3.53 -30.28
N VAL A 439 -31.29 -4.35 -30.13
CA VAL A 439 -29.93 -3.81 -29.93
C VAL A 439 -29.60 -3.05 -31.21
N LYS A 440 -29.68 -1.71 -31.17
CA LYS A 440 -29.41 -0.90 -32.36
C LYS A 440 -27.95 -1.12 -32.77
N ARG A 441 -27.74 -1.83 -33.90
CA ARG A 441 -26.47 -1.76 -34.64
C ARG A 441 -26.31 -0.30 -35.05
N GLN A 442 -25.31 0.36 -34.51
CA GLN A 442 -24.88 1.71 -34.91
C GLN A 442 -25.99 2.79 -34.82
N SER A 443 -26.02 3.47 -33.70
CA SER A 443 -25.55 4.85 -33.73
C SER A 443 -24.49 4.93 -32.64
N SER A 444 -23.35 5.54 -32.91
CA SER A 444 -22.67 6.28 -31.86
C SER A 444 -23.78 6.96 -31.04
N THR A 445 -23.97 6.61 -29.78
CA THR A 445 -24.44 7.65 -28.88
C THR A 445 -23.43 8.77 -29.15
N PRO A 446 -23.85 9.93 -29.68
CA PRO A 446 -22.93 11.04 -29.79
C PRO A 446 -22.27 11.13 -28.41
N ASN A 447 -20.94 11.35 -28.35
CA ASN A 447 -20.42 11.96 -27.13
C ASN A 447 -21.40 13.10 -26.84
N ALA A 448 -22.02 13.09 -25.66
CA ALA A 448 -23.05 14.06 -25.29
C ALA A 448 -22.59 15.42 -25.82
N SER A 449 -23.39 16.05 -26.69
CA SER A 449 -23.01 17.31 -27.34
C SER A 449 -22.44 18.24 -26.27
N GLU A 450 -21.44 19.08 -26.57
CA GLU A 450 -20.86 19.99 -25.57
C GLU A 450 -21.94 20.78 -24.79
N LEU A 451 -23.10 21.01 -25.42
CA LEU A 451 -24.35 21.55 -24.87
C LEU A 451 -25.02 20.72 -23.74
N GLU A 452 -24.88 19.40 -23.70
CA GLU A 452 -25.40 18.56 -22.60
C GLU A 452 -24.44 18.52 -21.39
N GLN A 453 -23.17 18.92 -21.58
CA GLN A 453 -22.13 18.87 -20.54
C GLN A 453 -22.04 20.17 -19.75
N GLN A 454 -22.36 21.30 -20.37
CA GLN A 454 -22.39 22.60 -19.69
C GLN A 454 -23.78 22.84 -19.08
N PRO A 455 -23.84 23.25 -17.81
CA PRO A 455 -25.12 23.60 -17.19
C PRO A 455 -25.61 24.95 -17.73
N ASP A 456 -26.87 25.00 -18.13
CA ASP A 456 -27.60 26.24 -18.46
C ASP A 456 -27.90 27.10 -17.20
N VAL A 457 -27.47 26.64 -16.03
CA VAL A 457 -27.85 27.17 -14.72
C VAL A 457 -26.57 27.42 -13.91
N ASN A 458 -26.42 28.63 -13.37
CA ASN A 458 -25.34 28.97 -12.43
C ASN A 458 -25.85 28.86 -10.99
N ILE A 459 -25.14 28.12 -10.12
CA ILE A 459 -25.52 27.94 -8.71
C ILE A 459 -25.74 29.28 -7.99
N ASN A 460 -24.91 30.30 -8.25
CA ASN A 460 -24.98 31.56 -7.52
C ASN A 460 -26.27 32.33 -7.80
N ASP A 461 -26.84 32.19 -8.98
CA ASP A 461 -28.09 32.86 -9.38
C ASP A 461 -29.33 32.17 -8.80
N TRP A 462 -29.20 30.91 -8.37
CA TRP A 462 -30.31 30.07 -7.91
C TRP A 462 -30.30 29.82 -6.40
N LYS A 463 -29.20 30.13 -5.69
CA LYS A 463 -29.12 30.05 -4.22
C LYS A 463 -30.22 30.86 -3.51
N ASN A 464 -30.54 32.03 -4.04
CA ASN A 464 -31.48 32.97 -3.41
C ASN A 464 -32.92 32.86 -3.95
N LYS A 465 -33.17 31.99 -4.93
CA LYS A 465 -34.51 31.80 -5.50
C LYS A 465 -35.39 30.92 -4.62
N SER A 466 -36.70 31.10 -4.72
CA SER A 466 -37.68 30.36 -3.92
C SER A 466 -37.68 28.86 -4.25
N THR A 467 -38.11 28.02 -3.30
CA THR A 467 -38.25 26.56 -3.51
C THR A 467 -39.17 26.23 -4.67
N TYR A 468 -40.23 27.01 -4.85
CA TYR A 468 -41.16 26.86 -5.95
C TYR A 468 -40.49 27.07 -7.32
N GLU A 469 -39.73 28.16 -7.49
CA GLU A 469 -39.04 28.45 -8.76
C GLU A 469 -37.98 27.39 -9.11
N ILE A 470 -37.26 26.89 -8.10
CA ILE A 470 -36.27 25.82 -8.28
C ILE A 470 -36.96 24.53 -8.73
N LEU A 471 -38.08 24.16 -8.12
CA LEU A 471 -38.85 22.97 -8.51
C LEU A 471 -39.44 23.11 -9.92
N GLN A 472 -39.96 24.29 -10.27
CA GLN A 472 -40.47 24.54 -11.61
C GLN A 472 -39.36 24.37 -12.66
N LYS A 473 -38.20 25.01 -12.43
CA LYS A 473 -37.05 24.87 -13.33
C LYS A 473 -36.52 23.44 -13.39
N LEU A 474 -36.51 22.72 -12.27
CA LEU A 474 -36.06 21.32 -12.21
C LEU A 474 -36.95 20.42 -13.08
N ASN A 475 -38.26 20.61 -13.03
CA ASN A 475 -39.23 19.85 -13.84
C ASN A 475 -39.14 20.18 -15.34
N ASP A 476 -38.82 21.43 -15.68
CA ASP A 476 -38.73 21.89 -17.08
C ASP A 476 -37.36 21.60 -17.71
N CYS A 477 -36.35 21.29 -16.91
CA CYS A 477 -34.98 21.12 -17.37
C CYS A 477 -34.73 19.68 -17.84
N ASN A 478 -34.18 19.52 -19.05
CA ASN A 478 -33.73 18.22 -19.58
C ASN A 478 -32.23 17.96 -19.42
N CYS A 479 -31.45 19.01 -19.09
CA CYS A 479 -30.01 18.92 -18.91
C CYS A 479 -29.67 18.34 -17.54
N LEU A 480 -28.99 17.18 -17.51
CA LEU A 480 -28.63 16.49 -16.28
C LEU A 480 -27.69 17.31 -15.40
N ALA A 481 -26.80 18.12 -15.99
CA ALA A 481 -25.90 18.99 -15.23
C ALA A 481 -26.70 20.05 -14.44
N SER A 482 -27.64 20.73 -15.11
CA SER A 482 -28.54 21.71 -14.49
C SER A 482 -29.46 21.06 -13.44
N GLN A 483 -30.00 19.88 -13.71
CA GLN A 483 -30.80 19.12 -12.73
C GLN A 483 -29.98 18.81 -11.46
N ALA A 484 -28.72 18.40 -11.62
CA ALA A 484 -27.85 18.10 -10.49
C ALA A 484 -27.55 19.35 -9.64
N LEU A 485 -27.28 20.50 -10.28
CA LEU A 485 -27.06 21.78 -9.60
C LEU A 485 -28.30 22.23 -8.83
N LEU A 486 -29.48 22.22 -9.45
CA LEU A 486 -30.74 22.58 -8.78
C LEU A 486 -31.05 21.62 -7.61
N SER A 487 -30.81 20.33 -7.80
CA SER A 487 -30.97 19.32 -6.74
C SER A 487 -29.98 19.53 -5.59
N SER A 488 -28.76 20.01 -5.85
CA SER A 488 -27.79 20.35 -4.80
C SER A 488 -28.28 21.51 -3.92
N VAL A 489 -28.93 22.51 -4.53
CA VAL A 489 -29.51 23.65 -3.81
C VAL A 489 -30.69 23.18 -2.95
N LEU A 490 -31.58 22.34 -3.50
CA LEU A 490 -32.68 21.73 -2.75
C LEU A 490 -32.18 20.85 -1.61
N LEU A 491 -31.16 20.03 -1.83
CA LEU A 491 -30.59 19.15 -0.81
C LEU A 491 -30.05 19.96 0.37
N LYS A 492 -29.34 21.06 0.10
CA LYS A 492 -28.78 21.94 1.14
C LYS A 492 -29.86 22.73 1.89
N ARG A 493 -30.96 23.11 1.23
CA ARG A 493 -32.00 23.94 1.83
C ARG A 493 -33.08 23.12 2.56
N GLU A 494 -33.61 22.08 1.92
CA GLU A 494 -34.78 21.33 2.38
C GLU A 494 -34.40 19.94 2.95
N GLY A 495 -33.19 19.46 2.67
CA GLY A 495 -32.72 18.14 3.08
C GLY A 495 -33.07 17.00 2.10
N PRO A 496 -32.56 15.78 2.35
CA PRO A 496 -32.64 14.66 1.41
C PRO A 496 -34.05 14.08 1.23
N ASN A 497 -34.89 14.17 2.28
CA ASN A 497 -36.22 13.57 2.32
C ASN A 497 -37.32 14.51 1.78
N PHE A 498 -36.97 15.71 1.33
CA PHE A 498 -37.93 16.64 0.76
C PHE A 498 -38.57 16.05 -0.50
N ILE A 499 -39.90 16.10 -0.60
CA ILE A 499 -40.65 15.43 -1.66
C ILE A 499 -40.75 16.36 -2.88
N THR A 500 -40.28 15.86 -4.02
CA THR A 500 -40.47 16.44 -5.34
C THR A 500 -41.59 15.70 -6.08
N LYS A 501 -41.97 16.16 -7.29
CA LYS A 501 -42.99 15.51 -8.13
C LYS A 501 -42.65 14.04 -8.46
N GLU A 502 -41.37 13.68 -8.46
CA GLU A 502 -40.87 12.38 -8.90
C GLU A 502 -40.19 11.59 -7.76
N GLY A 503 -40.61 11.82 -6.50
CA GLY A 503 -40.02 11.21 -5.31
C GLY A 503 -39.19 12.18 -4.48
N THR A 504 -38.43 11.68 -3.51
CA THR A 504 -37.58 12.52 -2.65
C THR A 504 -36.42 13.16 -3.42
N VAL A 505 -35.82 14.23 -2.89
CA VAL A 505 -34.60 14.83 -3.46
C VAL A 505 -33.49 13.80 -3.60
N ALA A 506 -33.29 12.92 -2.59
CA ALA A 506 -32.32 11.85 -2.66
C ALA A 506 -32.59 10.86 -3.80
N GLU A 507 -33.85 10.42 -3.98
CA GLU A 507 -34.25 9.55 -5.10
C GLU A 507 -34.08 10.23 -6.46
N HIS A 508 -34.33 11.54 -6.54
CA HIS A 508 -34.11 12.33 -7.75
C HIS A 508 -32.61 12.38 -8.10
N ILE A 509 -31.74 12.65 -7.13
CA ILE A 509 -30.28 12.66 -7.33
C ILE A 509 -29.77 11.25 -7.70
N GLU A 510 -30.30 10.18 -7.10
CA GLU A 510 -29.97 8.80 -7.46
C GLU A 510 -30.35 8.48 -8.92
N ARG A 511 -31.49 8.99 -9.40
CA ARG A 511 -31.88 8.87 -10.82
C ARG A 511 -30.97 9.67 -11.74
N ILE A 512 -30.58 10.89 -11.36
CA ILE A 512 -29.58 11.68 -12.10
C ILE A 512 -28.26 10.92 -12.17
N TYR A 513 -27.79 10.39 -11.05
CA TYR A 513 -26.56 9.61 -10.93
C TYR A 513 -26.54 8.43 -11.92
N ARG A 514 -27.60 7.60 -11.93
CA ARG A 514 -27.71 6.45 -12.85
C ARG A 514 -27.77 6.87 -14.32
N ARG A 515 -28.57 7.90 -14.65
CA ARG A 515 -28.72 8.41 -16.03
C ARG A 515 -27.42 9.02 -16.53
N ALA A 516 -26.78 9.87 -15.74
CA ALA A 516 -25.51 10.51 -16.07
C ALA A 516 -24.42 9.45 -16.29
N GLY A 517 -24.42 8.38 -15.49
CA GLY A 517 -23.53 7.24 -15.64
C GLY A 517 -23.69 6.52 -16.97
N SER A 518 -24.92 6.15 -17.31
CA SER A 518 -25.25 5.52 -18.60
C SER A 518 -24.90 6.40 -19.82
N LYS A 519 -25.01 7.73 -19.66
CA LYS A 519 -24.63 8.73 -20.68
C LYS A 519 -23.15 9.11 -20.65
N LYS A 520 -22.36 8.60 -19.70
CA LYS A 520 -20.92 8.90 -19.53
C LYS A 520 -20.64 10.39 -19.27
N LEU A 521 -21.55 11.07 -18.58
CA LEU A 521 -21.38 12.48 -18.15
C LEU A 521 -20.60 12.55 -16.83
N TRP A 522 -19.29 12.27 -16.89
CA TRP A 522 -18.47 11.98 -15.69
C TRP A 522 -18.48 13.08 -14.62
N SER A 523 -18.46 14.36 -15.02
CA SER A 523 -18.53 15.47 -14.06
C SER A 523 -19.85 15.48 -13.28
N VAL A 524 -20.97 15.24 -13.96
CA VAL A 524 -22.32 15.18 -13.35
C VAL A 524 -22.46 13.96 -12.45
N VAL A 525 -21.91 12.81 -12.88
CA VAL A 525 -21.92 11.57 -12.08
C VAL A 525 -21.12 11.74 -10.80
N ARG A 526 -19.92 12.34 -10.87
CA ARG A 526 -19.10 12.66 -9.70
C ARG A 526 -19.82 13.58 -8.75
N PHE A 527 -20.46 14.61 -9.30
CA PHE A 527 -21.22 15.56 -8.49
C PHE A 527 -22.39 14.88 -7.77
N ALA A 528 -23.21 14.11 -8.49
CA ALA A 528 -24.33 13.38 -7.90
C ALA A 528 -23.86 12.32 -6.87
N ALA A 529 -22.77 11.60 -7.14
CA ALA A 529 -22.18 10.65 -6.21
C ALA A 529 -21.69 11.32 -4.92
N SER A 530 -21.16 12.55 -5.04
CA SER A 530 -20.76 13.35 -3.88
C SER A 530 -21.95 13.74 -3.02
N LEU A 531 -23.01 14.29 -3.64
CA LEU A 531 -24.24 14.69 -2.94
C LEU A 531 -24.91 13.53 -2.18
N LEU A 532 -24.81 12.31 -2.73
CA LEU A 532 -25.35 11.10 -2.11
C LEU A 532 -24.42 10.48 -1.04
N GLY A 533 -23.19 10.99 -0.88
CA GLY A 533 -22.22 10.43 0.06
C GLY A 533 -21.82 8.99 -0.29
N LYS A 534 -21.74 8.65 -1.58
CA LYS A 534 -21.43 7.28 -2.05
C LYS A 534 -19.96 6.93 -1.80
N LEU A 535 -19.73 5.76 -1.21
CA LEU A 535 -18.40 5.21 -0.95
C LEU A 535 -18.14 4.00 -1.84
N VAL A 536 -16.93 3.88 -2.37
CA VAL A 536 -16.50 2.70 -3.12
C VAL A 536 -15.99 1.59 -2.20
N ASP A 537 -16.45 0.35 -2.41
CA ASP A 537 -16.14 -0.81 -1.56
C ASP A 537 -14.63 -1.15 -1.53
N SER A 538 -13.91 -0.91 -2.63
CA SER A 538 -12.48 -1.24 -2.78
C SER A 538 -11.53 -0.22 -2.17
N LEU A 539 -12.03 0.82 -1.51
CA LEU A 539 -11.20 1.90 -0.97
C LEU A 539 -10.29 1.44 0.17
N ALA A 540 -10.84 0.76 1.18
CA ALA A 540 -10.07 0.27 2.32
C ALA A 540 -8.99 -0.77 1.91
N PRO A 541 -9.28 -1.75 1.03
CA PRO A 541 -8.24 -2.58 0.43
C PRO A 541 -7.15 -1.80 -0.30
N SER A 542 -7.52 -0.77 -1.09
CA SER A 542 -6.56 0.03 -1.87
C SER A 542 -5.63 0.84 -0.96
N ILE A 543 -6.15 1.43 0.10
CA ILE A 543 -5.36 2.08 1.16
C ILE A 543 -4.41 1.06 1.80
N THR A 544 -4.90 -0.13 2.10
CA THR A 544 -4.09 -1.20 2.69
C THR A 544 -2.91 -1.56 1.79
N ASN A 545 -3.11 -1.67 0.47
CA ASN A 545 -2.01 -1.94 -0.47
C ASN A 545 -0.91 -0.86 -0.41
N VAL A 546 -1.29 0.42 -0.26
CA VAL A 546 -0.32 1.52 -0.09
C VAL A 546 0.45 1.39 1.24
N LEU A 547 -0.26 1.12 2.33
CA LEU A 547 0.33 0.97 3.66
C LEU A 547 1.28 -0.21 3.75
N VAL A 548 0.92 -1.33 3.10
CA VAL A 548 1.72 -2.54 2.99
C VAL A 548 3.06 -2.26 2.34
N GLN A 549 3.11 -1.39 1.32
CA GLN A 549 4.36 -0.97 0.67
C GLN A 549 5.19 0.03 1.48
N GLY A 550 4.90 0.18 2.78
CA GLY A 550 5.64 1.04 3.70
C GLY A 550 5.45 2.53 3.45
N LYS A 551 4.34 2.93 2.81
CA LYS A 551 4.01 4.34 2.55
C LYS A 551 2.81 4.78 3.38
N GLN A 552 2.62 6.09 3.51
CA GLN A 552 1.40 6.68 4.08
C GLN A 552 0.56 7.30 2.99
N VAL A 553 -0.75 7.41 3.20
CA VAL A 553 -1.65 8.15 2.31
C VAL A 553 -2.31 9.28 3.10
N THR A 554 -2.48 10.45 2.49
CA THR A 554 -3.25 11.55 3.10
C THR A 554 -4.46 11.91 2.26
N LEU A 555 -5.56 12.21 2.94
CA LEU A 555 -6.82 12.67 2.33
C LEU A 555 -7.11 14.09 2.80
N GLY A 556 -7.47 14.95 1.85
CA GLY A 556 -7.69 16.38 2.09
C GLY A 556 -7.47 17.19 0.83
N ALA A 557 -8.10 18.36 0.73
CA ALA A 557 -7.95 19.26 -0.41
C ALA A 557 -6.57 19.94 -0.41
N PHE A 558 -6.07 20.30 -1.60
CA PHE A 558 -4.80 21.02 -1.72
C PHE A 558 -4.83 22.37 -0.96
N GLY A 559 -3.78 22.63 -0.18
CA GLY A 559 -3.66 23.84 0.64
C GLY A 559 -4.59 23.90 1.85
N GLN A 560 -5.22 22.78 2.23
CA GLN A 560 -6.08 22.65 3.41
C GLN A 560 -5.50 21.61 4.39
N GLU A 561 -6.15 21.44 5.55
CA GLU A 561 -5.78 20.41 6.50
C GLU A 561 -6.01 19.00 5.90
N GLU A 562 -5.01 18.13 6.05
CA GLU A 562 -5.04 16.75 5.56
C GLU A 562 -4.99 15.76 6.71
N VAL A 563 -5.71 14.65 6.54
CA VAL A 563 -5.68 13.53 7.50
C VAL A 563 -4.69 12.48 7.01
N VAL A 564 -3.70 12.16 7.84
CA VAL A 564 -2.72 11.12 7.56
C VAL A 564 -3.30 9.75 7.94
N ILE A 565 -3.42 8.87 6.96
CA ILE A 565 -3.79 7.48 7.17
C ILE A 565 -2.50 6.66 7.21
N SER A 566 -2.16 6.19 8.41
CA SER A 566 -0.99 5.36 8.67
C SER A 566 -1.34 3.92 9.01
N ASN A 567 -2.60 3.61 9.29
CA ASN A 567 -3.08 2.26 9.63
C ASN A 567 -4.37 1.95 8.86
N PRO A 568 -4.71 0.69 8.61
CA PRO A 568 -5.98 0.33 7.99
C PRO A 568 -7.16 0.87 8.81
N LEU A 569 -8.08 1.56 8.14
CA LEU A 569 -9.28 2.15 8.74
C LEU A 569 -10.54 1.43 8.25
N SER A 570 -11.61 1.48 9.04
CA SER A 570 -12.91 0.95 8.60
C SER A 570 -13.52 1.85 7.52
N PRO A 571 -14.37 1.30 6.62
CA PRO A 571 -15.00 2.09 5.56
C PRO A 571 -15.77 3.32 6.06
N GLY A 572 -16.46 3.22 7.20
CA GLY A 572 -17.20 4.34 7.80
C GLY A 572 -16.30 5.49 8.24
N VAL A 573 -15.14 5.20 8.82
CA VAL A 573 -14.15 6.23 9.20
C VAL A 573 -13.58 6.91 7.96
N ILE A 574 -13.27 6.14 6.92
CA ILE A 574 -12.75 6.69 5.66
C ILE A 574 -13.80 7.60 4.98
N LYS A 575 -15.07 7.19 5.00
CA LYS A 575 -16.19 8.01 4.49
C LYS A 575 -16.25 9.37 5.17
N ASN A 576 -16.18 9.41 6.50
CA ASN A 576 -16.22 10.66 7.25
C ASN A 576 -15.04 11.55 6.89
N ILE A 577 -13.81 11.01 6.85
CA ILE A 577 -12.62 11.77 6.45
C ILE A 577 -12.79 12.40 5.06
N ILE A 578 -13.26 11.64 4.08
CA ILE A 578 -13.42 12.12 2.70
C ILE A 578 -14.41 13.27 2.63
N TYR A 579 -15.61 13.10 3.17
CA TYR A 579 -16.68 14.09 3.03
C TYR A 579 -16.53 15.28 3.99
N GLU A 580 -15.78 15.15 5.08
CA GLU A 580 -15.47 16.27 5.97
C GLU A 580 -14.29 17.12 5.47
N LYS A 581 -13.22 16.48 4.95
CA LYS A 581 -11.96 17.17 4.63
C LYS A 581 -11.75 17.47 3.14
N CYS A 582 -12.36 16.70 2.24
CA CYS A 582 -12.17 16.85 0.79
C CYS A 582 -13.27 17.68 0.12
N HIS A 583 -14.40 17.93 0.81
CA HIS A 583 -15.57 18.62 0.25
C HIS A 583 -15.45 20.16 0.27
N LEU A 584 -14.41 20.72 0.89
CA LEU A 584 -14.35 22.14 1.27
C LEU A 584 -14.36 23.14 0.09
N GLN A 585 -13.81 22.78 -1.08
CA GLN A 585 -13.75 23.67 -2.25
C GLN A 585 -14.67 23.22 -3.38
N ASP A 586 -14.56 21.97 -3.79
CA ASP A 586 -15.37 21.36 -4.85
C ASP A 586 -15.92 20.01 -4.37
N GLU A 587 -17.24 19.87 -4.42
CA GLU A 587 -17.92 18.66 -3.93
C GLU A 587 -17.45 17.41 -4.71
N ARG A 588 -17.03 17.57 -5.97
CA ARG A 588 -16.53 16.48 -6.82
C ARG A 588 -15.17 15.96 -6.38
N GLU A 589 -14.40 16.74 -5.61
CA GLU A 589 -13.05 16.38 -5.19
C GLU A 589 -13.06 15.15 -4.27
N ALA A 590 -14.03 15.04 -3.37
CA ALA A 590 -14.26 13.85 -2.54
C ALA A 590 -14.39 12.55 -3.36
N VAL A 591 -14.97 12.62 -4.56
CA VAL A 591 -15.17 11.46 -5.43
C VAL A 591 -13.91 11.17 -6.25
N ILE A 592 -13.23 12.19 -6.76
CA ILE A 592 -11.94 12.01 -7.45
C ILE A 592 -10.88 11.45 -6.50
N GLN A 593 -10.84 11.87 -5.23
CA GLN A 593 -9.88 11.32 -4.27
C GLN A 593 -10.09 9.81 -4.06
N GLN A 594 -11.34 9.33 -4.05
CA GLN A 594 -11.65 7.89 -4.00
C GLN A 594 -11.12 7.16 -5.24
N GLU A 595 -11.34 7.71 -6.44
CA GLU A 595 -10.81 7.15 -7.70
C GLU A 595 -9.29 7.06 -7.68
N LEU A 596 -8.61 8.13 -7.27
CA LEU A 596 -7.16 8.18 -7.21
C LEU A 596 -6.59 7.21 -6.18
N VAL A 597 -7.22 7.04 -5.01
CA VAL A 597 -6.78 6.04 -4.03
C VAL A 597 -6.87 4.63 -4.61
N ILE A 598 -7.95 4.31 -5.34
CA ILE A 598 -8.07 3.02 -6.03
C ILE A 598 -6.97 2.85 -7.07
N HIS A 599 -6.78 3.85 -7.92
CA HIS A 599 -5.74 3.80 -8.95
C HIS A 599 -4.35 3.69 -8.35
N ILE A 600 -4.01 4.45 -7.31
CA ILE A 600 -2.72 4.38 -6.63
C ILE A 600 -2.51 3.03 -5.96
N GLY A 601 -3.52 2.51 -5.24
CA GLY A 601 -3.48 1.17 -4.64
C GLY A 601 -3.25 0.08 -5.69
N TRP A 602 -3.77 0.28 -6.90
CA TRP A 602 -3.49 -0.59 -8.04
C TRP A 602 -2.08 -0.40 -8.61
N ILE A 603 -1.66 0.82 -8.96
CA ILE A 603 -0.36 1.11 -9.58
C ILE A 603 0.77 0.67 -8.64
N ILE A 604 0.68 0.95 -7.33
CA ILE A 604 1.75 0.61 -6.39
C ILE A 604 1.97 -0.90 -6.24
N SER A 605 0.91 -1.69 -6.47
CA SER A 605 0.98 -3.15 -6.39
C SER A 605 1.61 -3.76 -7.64
N ASN A 606 1.48 -3.12 -8.80
CA ASN A 606 1.98 -3.62 -10.08
C ASN A 606 3.31 -3.00 -10.52
N SER A 607 3.52 -1.73 -10.16
CA SER A 607 4.64 -0.88 -10.57
C SER A 607 5.15 -0.05 -9.37
N PRO A 608 5.66 -0.71 -8.31
CA PRO A 608 6.12 -0.03 -7.09
C PRO A 608 7.27 0.97 -7.33
N GLU A 609 8.05 0.78 -8.40
CA GLU A 609 9.16 1.65 -8.82
C GLU A 609 8.73 3.08 -9.12
N LEU A 610 7.49 3.29 -9.60
CA LEU A 610 6.95 4.62 -9.88
C LEU A 610 6.86 5.48 -8.62
N PHE A 611 6.69 4.84 -7.45
CA PHE A 611 6.58 5.47 -6.15
C PHE A 611 7.92 5.57 -5.39
N ARG A 612 9.04 5.29 -6.04
CA ARG A 612 10.36 5.41 -5.43
C ARG A 612 10.63 6.87 -5.03
N GLY A 613 11.13 7.06 -3.81
CA GLY A 613 11.37 8.39 -3.24
C GLY A 613 10.14 9.05 -2.62
N MET A 614 8.96 8.43 -2.69
CA MET A 614 7.74 8.94 -2.03
C MET A 614 7.46 8.13 -0.76
N LEU A 615 7.50 8.79 0.39
CA LEU A 615 7.13 8.17 1.67
C LEU A 615 5.64 8.40 2.02
N LYS A 616 5.15 9.62 1.77
CA LYS A 616 3.77 10.04 2.03
C LYS A 616 3.11 10.46 0.72
N ILE A 617 2.06 9.76 0.32
CA ILE A 617 1.28 9.99 -0.89
C ILE A 617 0.12 10.92 -0.54
N ARG A 618 0.24 12.20 -0.93
CA ARG A 618 -0.78 13.23 -0.63
C ARG A 618 -1.77 13.36 -1.79
N ILE A 619 -2.99 12.84 -1.64
CA ILE A 619 -3.93 12.72 -2.76
C ILE A 619 -4.35 14.09 -3.31
N GLY A 620 -4.63 15.07 -2.45
CA GLY A 620 -4.94 16.45 -2.87
C GLY A 620 -3.80 17.11 -3.68
N TRP A 621 -2.54 16.84 -3.31
CA TRP A 621 -1.38 17.35 -4.05
C TRP A 621 -1.18 16.64 -5.38
N ILE A 622 -1.50 15.35 -5.47
CA ILE A 622 -1.52 14.62 -6.74
C ILE A 622 -2.57 15.21 -7.69
N ILE A 623 -3.77 15.55 -7.19
CA ILE A 623 -4.78 16.26 -7.99
C ILE A 623 -4.21 17.58 -8.52
N HIS A 624 -3.48 18.32 -7.68
CA HIS A 624 -2.83 19.56 -8.08
C HIS A 624 -1.75 19.33 -9.15
N ALA A 625 -0.93 18.28 -9.01
CA ALA A 625 0.04 17.86 -10.02
C ALA A 625 -0.63 17.49 -11.37
N MET A 626 -1.76 16.78 -11.31
CA MET A 626 -2.54 16.42 -12.50
C MET A 626 -3.12 17.67 -13.19
N LYS A 627 -3.59 18.64 -12.42
CA LYS A 627 -4.04 19.95 -12.96
C LYS A 627 -2.89 20.71 -13.62
N TYR A 628 -1.68 20.68 -13.05
CA TYR A 628 -0.49 21.24 -13.70
C TYR A 628 -0.15 20.52 -15.01
N GLU A 629 -0.15 19.19 -15.01
CA GLU A 629 0.12 18.39 -16.20
C GLU A 629 -0.87 18.71 -17.34
N LEU A 630 -2.16 18.87 -17.02
CA LEU A 630 -3.17 19.27 -18.00
C LEU A 630 -2.92 20.68 -18.55
N LYS A 631 -2.48 21.64 -17.72
CA LYS A 631 -2.08 22.97 -18.19
C LYS A 631 -0.86 22.91 -19.11
N ILE A 632 0.14 22.09 -18.76
CA ILE A 632 1.35 21.89 -19.57
C ILE A 632 0.98 21.32 -20.95
N ARG A 633 0.08 20.35 -21.01
CA ARG A 633 -0.40 19.74 -22.27
C ARG A 633 -1.20 20.71 -23.12
N ALA A 634 -1.94 21.62 -22.50
CA ALA A 634 -2.78 22.57 -23.20
C ALA A 634 -1.99 23.73 -23.82
N GLY A 635 -0.84 24.10 -23.22
CA GLY A 635 -0.06 25.25 -23.66
C GLY A 635 -0.89 26.53 -23.57
N ASP A 636 -1.12 27.19 -24.71
CA ASP A 636 -1.94 28.40 -24.79
C ASP A 636 -3.46 28.13 -24.85
N MET A 637 -3.87 26.87 -25.03
CA MET A 637 -5.28 26.49 -25.03
C MET A 637 -5.83 26.32 -23.61
N PRO A 638 -7.15 26.45 -23.38
CA PRO A 638 -7.74 26.15 -22.08
C PRO A 638 -7.53 24.68 -21.73
N ALA A 639 -7.00 24.42 -20.54
CA ALA A 639 -6.77 23.07 -20.05
C ALA A 639 -8.10 22.30 -19.92
N LYS A 640 -8.09 21.02 -20.30
CA LYS A 640 -9.22 20.10 -20.10
C LYS A 640 -9.54 20.02 -18.60
N ASP A 641 -10.83 20.04 -18.25
CA ASP A 641 -11.25 19.86 -16.86
C ASP A 641 -11.06 18.40 -16.43
N LEU A 642 -10.26 18.20 -15.37
CA LEU A 642 -10.02 16.89 -14.76
C LEU A 642 -11.33 16.17 -14.41
N TYR A 643 -12.33 16.91 -13.91
CA TYR A 643 -13.60 16.33 -13.47
C TYR A 643 -14.48 15.85 -14.63
N GLN A 644 -14.19 16.23 -15.86
CA GLN A 644 -14.89 15.76 -17.06
C GLN A 644 -14.27 14.50 -17.66
N MET A 645 -13.05 14.14 -17.27
CA MET A 645 -12.34 12.97 -17.80
C MET A 645 -12.97 11.66 -17.31
N SER A 646 -13.02 10.64 -18.16
CA SER A 646 -13.43 9.29 -17.76
C SER A 646 -12.46 8.70 -16.71
N PRO A 647 -12.90 7.79 -15.83
CA PRO A 647 -12.01 7.12 -14.87
C PRO A 647 -10.73 6.54 -15.49
N SER A 648 -10.81 5.96 -16.69
CA SER A 648 -9.64 5.45 -17.42
C SER A 648 -8.69 6.55 -17.90
N GLU A 649 -9.21 7.71 -18.32
CA GLU A 649 -8.38 8.88 -18.66
C GLU A 649 -7.71 9.47 -17.41
N VAL A 650 -8.42 9.51 -16.27
CA VAL A 650 -7.87 9.94 -14.97
C VAL A 650 -6.72 9.03 -14.55
N LYS A 651 -6.89 7.69 -14.68
CA LYS A 651 -5.84 6.70 -14.44
C LYS A 651 -4.61 6.93 -15.33
N GLN A 652 -4.81 7.17 -16.63
CA GLN A 652 -3.69 7.43 -17.55
C GLN A 652 -2.95 8.72 -17.22
N LEU A 653 -3.68 9.80 -16.93
CA LEU A 653 -3.06 11.06 -16.49
C LEU A 653 -2.25 10.89 -15.20
N LEU A 654 -2.75 10.09 -14.25
CA LEU A 654 -2.02 9.76 -13.03
C LEU A 654 -0.71 9.00 -13.35
N LEU A 655 -0.74 8.02 -14.25
CA LEU A 655 0.47 7.31 -14.68
C LEU A 655 1.49 8.27 -15.30
N ASP A 656 1.05 9.18 -16.16
CA ASP A 656 1.92 10.17 -16.80
C ASP A 656 2.55 11.17 -15.80
N VAL A 657 1.82 11.49 -14.73
CA VAL A 657 2.32 12.33 -13.62
C VAL A 657 3.34 11.57 -12.77
N LEU A 658 3.11 10.27 -12.53
CA LEU A 658 3.99 9.41 -11.73
C LEU A 658 5.27 9.01 -12.47
N GLN A 659 5.33 9.09 -13.80
CA GLN A 659 6.52 8.73 -14.56
C GLN A 659 7.67 9.74 -14.34
N PRO A 660 8.84 9.29 -13.85
CA PRO A 660 10.02 10.14 -13.77
C PRO A 660 10.52 10.42 -15.19
N GLN A 661 10.51 11.70 -15.59
CA GLN A 661 11.15 12.22 -16.82
C GLN A 661 10.42 11.96 -18.14
N GLN A 662 9.33 12.69 -18.39
CA GLN A 662 8.90 12.90 -19.77
C GLN A 662 9.90 13.83 -20.50
N GLN A 663 10.50 13.32 -21.58
CA GLN A 663 11.40 14.09 -22.44
C GLN A 663 10.70 15.39 -22.88
N GLY A 664 11.35 16.54 -22.67
CA GLY A 664 10.82 17.86 -23.09
C GLY A 664 10.25 18.76 -21.98
N ARG A 665 10.05 18.29 -20.73
CA ARG A 665 9.62 19.18 -19.63
C ARG A 665 10.74 20.14 -19.21
N CYS A 666 10.43 21.43 -19.07
CA CYS A 666 11.32 22.43 -18.46
C CYS A 666 11.50 22.16 -16.95
N TRP A 667 12.50 22.81 -16.33
CA TRP A 667 12.85 22.53 -14.94
C TRP A 667 11.80 23.00 -13.94
N LEU A 668 11.12 24.10 -14.22
CA LEU A 668 10.01 24.58 -13.39
C LEU A 668 8.92 23.50 -13.28
N ASN A 669 8.48 22.97 -14.42
CA ASN A 669 7.43 21.95 -14.45
C ASN A 669 7.85 20.67 -13.72
N ARG A 670 9.13 20.28 -13.82
CA ARG A 670 9.67 19.12 -13.08
C ARG A 670 9.61 19.36 -11.58
N ARG A 671 10.08 20.52 -11.10
CA ARG A 671 10.07 20.89 -9.69
C ARG A 671 8.66 20.99 -9.13
N GLN A 672 7.71 21.52 -9.91
CA GLN A 672 6.30 21.58 -9.53
C GLN A 672 5.69 20.18 -9.36
N ILE A 673 5.90 19.29 -10.34
CA ILE A 673 5.35 17.92 -10.28
C ILE A 673 6.01 17.12 -9.16
N ASP A 674 7.35 17.06 -9.09
CA ASP A 674 8.05 16.29 -8.06
C ASP A 674 7.81 16.84 -6.65
N GLY A 675 7.69 18.17 -6.52
CA GLY A 675 7.28 18.84 -5.30
C GLY A 675 5.88 18.41 -4.85
N CYS A 676 4.91 18.32 -5.76
CA CYS A 676 3.57 17.82 -5.45
C CYS A 676 3.54 16.33 -5.09
N LEU A 677 4.42 15.54 -5.68
CA LEU A 677 4.52 14.11 -5.40
C LEU A 677 5.28 13.79 -4.11
N ASN A 678 5.86 14.80 -3.45
CA ASN A 678 6.82 14.63 -2.35
C ASN A 678 7.97 13.66 -2.74
N ARG A 679 8.42 13.70 -4.00
CA ARG A 679 9.42 12.75 -4.50
C ARG A 679 10.83 13.21 -4.11
N THR A 680 11.54 12.37 -3.35
CA THR A 680 12.91 12.64 -2.91
C THR A 680 13.95 11.75 -3.63
N PRO A 681 15.21 12.21 -3.76
CA PRO A 681 16.31 11.40 -4.28
C PRO A 681 16.61 10.15 -3.43
N ALA A 682 17.32 9.18 -3.99
CA ALA A 682 17.73 7.99 -3.26
C ALA A 682 18.68 8.35 -2.09
N GLY A 683 18.43 7.77 -0.91
CA GLY A 683 19.21 8.04 0.30
C GLY A 683 18.95 9.43 0.91
N PHE A 684 17.92 10.15 0.48
CA PHE A 684 17.62 11.50 0.97
C PHE A 684 17.52 11.56 2.50
N TYR A 685 16.71 10.70 3.13
CA TYR A 685 16.55 10.73 4.59
C TYR A 685 17.85 10.42 5.33
N ASP A 686 18.61 9.41 4.89
CA ASP A 686 19.93 9.07 5.48
C ASP A 686 20.89 10.27 5.42
N ARG A 687 20.86 11.04 4.32
CA ARG A 687 21.63 12.26 4.17
C ARG A 687 21.16 13.37 5.10
N VAL A 688 19.85 13.53 5.29
CA VAL A 688 19.31 14.50 6.28
C VAL A 688 19.74 14.14 7.70
N TRP A 689 19.85 12.86 8.04
CA TRP A 689 20.42 12.42 9.32
C TRP A 689 21.88 12.89 9.47
N GLN A 690 22.71 12.66 8.46
CA GLN A 690 24.12 13.09 8.47
C GLN A 690 24.27 14.61 8.60
N ILE A 691 23.38 15.38 7.96
CA ILE A 691 23.33 16.83 8.14
C ILE A 691 23.00 17.15 9.60
N LEU A 692 21.97 16.51 10.17
CA LEU A 692 21.55 16.76 11.55
C LEU A 692 22.66 16.43 12.57
N GLU A 693 23.47 15.40 12.32
CA GLU A 693 24.67 15.09 13.14
C GLU A 693 25.69 16.24 13.16
N ARG A 694 25.71 17.07 12.12
CA ARG A 694 26.64 18.20 11.93
C ARG A 694 25.96 19.58 12.05
N THR A 695 24.73 19.62 12.55
CA THR A 695 24.00 20.86 12.76
C THR A 695 23.56 20.97 14.22
N PRO A 696 24.36 21.63 15.08
CA PRO A 696 23.96 21.96 16.44
C PRO A 696 22.58 22.63 16.46
N ASN A 697 21.76 22.29 17.45
CA ASN A 697 20.37 22.75 17.62
C ASN A 697 19.38 22.30 16.51
N GLY A 698 19.81 22.02 15.27
CA GLY A 698 18.99 21.36 14.25
C GLY A 698 18.62 22.22 13.04
N LEU A 699 17.57 21.84 12.32
CA LEU A 699 17.16 22.46 11.04
C LEU A 699 15.80 23.17 11.19
N ILE A 700 15.63 24.31 10.53
CA ILE A 700 14.34 24.99 10.42
C ILE A 700 14.01 25.33 8.97
N VAL A 701 12.75 25.12 8.58
CA VAL A 701 12.20 25.50 7.27
C VAL A 701 10.70 25.78 7.39
N ALA A 702 10.21 26.81 6.73
CA ALA A 702 8.80 27.23 6.76
C ALA A 702 8.22 27.29 8.19
N GLY A 703 9.03 27.75 9.16
CA GLY A 703 8.67 27.82 10.58
C GLY A 703 8.59 26.48 11.33
N LYS A 704 8.85 25.34 10.66
CA LYS A 704 8.93 24.01 11.28
C LYS A 704 10.35 23.67 11.66
N PHE A 705 10.53 23.23 12.90
CA PHE A 705 11.83 22.93 13.49
C PHE A 705 12.04 21.43 13.66
N LEU A 706 13.12 20.91 13.08
CA LEU A 706 13.66 19.59 13.34
C LEU A 706 14.84 19.73 14.31
N PRO A 707 14.64 19.47 15.61
CA PRO A 707 15.72 19.60 16.58
C PRO A 707 16.78 18.52 16.38
N GLN A 708 18.04 18.83 16.66
CA GLN A 708 19.10 17.82 16.70
C GLN A 708 18.90 16.82 17.86
N GLN A 709 18.63 17.33 19.06
CA GLN A 709 18.24 16.54 20.23
C GLN A 709 16.80 16.90 20.63
N PRO A 710 15.95 15.92 20.96
CA PRO A 710 16.26 14.52 21.22
C PRO A 710 16.20 13.61 19.98
N THR A 711 16.08 14.16 18.76
CA THR A 711 15.94 13.34 17.54
C THR A 711 17.05 12.28 17.39
N LEU A 712 18.32 12.68 17.52
CA LEU A 712 19.45 11.75 17.40
C LEU A 712 19.57 10.78 18.60
N SER A 713 18.95 11.09 19.74
CA SER A 713 18.89 10.20 20.91
C SER A 713 17.73 9.22 20.89
N ASP A 714 16.62 9.61 20.29
CA ASP A 714 15.36 8.86 20.36
C ASP A 714 15.16 7.96 19.15
N MET A 715 15.93 8.18 18.07
CA MET A 715 15.78 7.49 16.79
C MET A 715 17.13 7.00 16.26
N THR A 716 17.10 6.22 15.18
CA THR A 716 18.30 5.85 14.40
C THR A 716 18.16 6.21 12.91
N MET A 717 19.31 6.39 12.22
CA MET A 717 19.41 6.86 10.82
C MET A 717 18.44 6.19 9.83
N TYR A 718 18.19 4.89 9.99
CA TYR A 718 17.45 4.08 9.01
C TYR A 718 16.00 3.78 9.45
N GLU A 719 15.53 4.39 10.54
CA GLU A 719 14.17 4.21 11.01
C GLU A 719 13.16 5.02 10.20
N MET A 720 12.00 4.41 9.95
CA MET A 720 10.92 5.08 9.22
C MET A 720 10.40 6.30 9.98
N ASN A 721 10.40 6.24 11.31
CA ASN A 721 9.95 7.36 12.15
C ASN A 721 10.77 8.62 11.92
N PHE A 722 12.10 8.50 11.75
CA PHE A 722 12.94 9.63 11.40
C PHE A 722 12.59 10.19 10.01
N SER A 723 12.44 9.32 9.01
CA SER A 723 12.00 9.75 7.67
C SER A 723 10.65 10.48 7.69
N LEU A 724 9.70 10.01 8.51
CA LEU A 724 8.40 10.66 8.70
C LEU A 724 8.50 12.02 9.41
N LEU A 725 9.45 12.16 10.35
CA LEU A 725 9.72 13.43 11.03
C LEU A 725 10.29 14.47 10.06
N VAL A 726 11.20 14.06 9.17
CA VAL A 726 11.70 14.90 8.07
C VAL A 726 10.57 15.30 7.13
N GLU A 727 9.65 14.38 6.80
CA GLU A 727 8.46 14.71 6.00
C GLU A 727 7.53 15.72 6.68
N ASP A 728 7.33 15.64 8.00
CA ASP A 728 6.53 16.63 8.75
C ASP A 728 7.17 18.02 8.73
N MET A 729 8.51 18.08 8.85
CA MET A 729 9.26 19.33 8.74
C MET A 729 9.01 20.01 7.37
N LEU A 730 9.01 19.23 6.30
CA LEU A 730 8.79 19.73 4.94
C LEU A 730 7.29 19.94 4.59
N GLN A 731 6.36 19.43 5.41
CA GLN A 731 4.93 19.37 5.07
C GLN A 731 4.28 20.75 4.91
N ASN A 732 4.75 21.74 5.67
CA ASN A 732 4.23 23.12 5.71
C ASN A 732 4.65 23.98 4.51
N ILE A 733 5.42 23.44 3.57
CA ILE A 733 5.81 24.17 2.38
C ILE A 733 4.66 24.13 1.37
N ASP A 734 3.97 25.25 1.18
CA ASP A 734 2.78 25.36 0.31
C ASP A 734 3.11 25.38 -1.19
N GLN A 735 4.32 25.82 -1.56
CA GLN A 735 4.76 25.93 -2.95
C GLN A 735 5.54 24.67 -3.38
N PRO A 736 5.03 23.86 -4.33
CA PRO A 736 5.68 22.63 -4.77
C PRO A 736 7.11 22.83 -5.26
N GLU A 737 7.35 23.85 -6.09
CA GLU A 737 8.66 24.18 -6.63
C GLU A 737 9.66 24.61 -5.56
N TYR A 738 9.20 25.35 -4.53
CA TYR A 738 10.04 25.73 -3.40
C TYR A 738 10.39 24.53 -2.53
N ARG A 739 9.44 23.62 -2.30
CA ARG A 739 9.70 22.35 -1.61
C ARG A 739 10.82 21.58 -2.29
N GLN A 740 10.79 21.52 -3.62
CA GLN A 740 11.85 20.83 -4.36
C GLN A 740 13.21 21.55 -4.25
N MET A 741 13.23 22.88 -4.20
CA MET A 741 14.47 23.63 -3.93
C MET A 741 15.05 23.33 -2.55
N VAL A 742 14.22 23.16 -1.53
CA VAL A 742 14.68 22.74 -0.18
C VAL A 742 15.28 21.33 -0.22
N VAL A 743 14.65 20.40 -0.93
CA VAL A 743 15.18 19.04 -1.13
C VAL A 743 16.54 19.09 -1.84
N GLU A 744 16.66 19.86 -2.92
CA GLU A 744 17.93 20.06 -3.63
C GLU A 744 19.00 20.70 -2.74
N LEU A 745 18.65 21.69 -1.92
CA LEU A 745 19.56 22.33 -0.97
C LEU A 745 20.08 21.34 0.06
N LEU A 746 19.22 20.53 0.68
CA LEU A 746 19.64 19.51 1.64
C LEU A 746 20.60 18.50 1.00
N MET A 747 20.37 18.13 -0.26
CA MET A 747 21.29 17.27 -1.00
C MET A 747 22.66 17.93 -1.23
N VAL A 748 22.68 19.24 -1.53
CA VAL A 748 23.92 20.01 -1.68
C VAL A 748 24.67 20.10 -0.34
N ILE A 749 23.98 20.41 0.76
CA ILE A 749 24.57 20.47 2.10
C ILE A 749 25.19 19.12 2.46
N SER A 750 24.47 18.02 2.27
CA SER A 750 24.98 16.67 2.52
C SER A 750 26.27 16.38 1.75
N VAL A 751 26.33 16.70 0.44
CA VAL A 751 27.53 16.47 -0.37
C VAL A 751 28.71 17.33 0.09
N ILE A 752 28.46 18.57 0.53
CA ILE A 752 29.51 19.45 1.06
C ILE A 752 30.06 18.89 2.37
N LEU A 753 29.20 18.52 3.32
CA LEU A 753 29.63 17.96 4.61
C LEU A 753 30.30 16.59 4.47
N GLU A 754 29.83 15.74 3.55
CA GLU A 754 30.44 14.42 3.28
C GLU A 754 31.87 14.56 2.73
N ARG A 755 32.14 15.61 1.93
CA ARG A 755 33.46 15.88 1.37
C ARG A 755 34.41 16.63 2.29
N ASN A 756 33.87 17.32 3.30
CA ASN A 756 34.64 18.15 4.24
C ASN A 756 34.26 17.74 5.68
N PRO A 757 34.72 16.57 6.15
CA PRO A 757 34.38 16.03 7.47
C PRO A 757 34.87 16.88 8.65
N GLU A 758 35.70 17.89 8.42
CA GLU A 758 36.15 18.89 9.38
C GLU A 758 35.14 20.03 9.61
N LEU A 759 34.18 20.20 8.69
CA LEU A 759 33.17 21.26 8.77
C LEU A 759 31.94 20.84 9.59
N GLU A 760 31.42 21.77 10.37
CA GLU A 760 30.19 21.66 11.15
C GLU A 760 29.50 23.04 11.17
N PHE A 761 28.18 23.08 11.25
CA PHE A 761 27.48 24.34 11.51
C PHE A 761 27.67 24.76 12.98
N GLN A 762 27.56 26.05 13.29
CA GLN A 762 27.71 26.54 14.66
C GLN A 762 26.41 26.54 15.47
N ASP A 763 25.29 26.73 14.79
CA ASP A 763 23.95 26.82 15.38
C ASP A 763 22.94 26.20 14.39
N LYS A 764 21.65 26.30 14.73
CA LYS A 764 20.55 25.86 13.89
C LYS A 764 20.63 26.51 12.51
N VAL A 765 20.36 25.73 11.47
CA VAL A 765 20.37 26.21 10.09
C VAL A 765 18.95 26.51 9.63
N ASP A 766 18.75 27.75 9.21
CA ASP A 766 17.52 28.23 8.60
C ASP A 766 17.60 28.09 7.07
N LEU A 767 16.94 27.03 6.56
CA LEU A 767 16.99 26.68 5.15
C LEU A 767 16.34 27.75 4.27
N ASP A 768 15.38 28.51 4.81
CA ASP A 768 14.72 29.59 4.07
C ASP A 768 15.70 30.74 3.80
N LYS A 769 16.53 31.10 4.78
CA LYS A 769 17.57 32.12 4.64
C LYS A 769 18.64 31.72 3.62
N VAL A 770 19.10 30.46 3.68
CA VAL A 770 20.11 29.95 2.74
C VAL A 770 19.60 29.97 1.30
N LEU A 771 18.33 29.58 1.09
CA LEU A 771 17.70 29.69 -0.23
C LEU A 771 17.55 31.15 -0.70
N GLN A 772 17.20 32.06 0.21
CA GLN A 772 17.11 33.49 -0.09
C GLN A 772 18.46 34.08 -0.52
N GLU A 773 19.55 33.68 0.14
CA GLU A 773 20.90 34.13 -0.22
C GLU A 773 21.31 33.62 -1.61
N ALA A 774 21.09 32.33 -1.89
CA ALA A 774 21.33 31.75 -3.21
C ALA A 774 20.52 32.47 -4.30
N PHE A 775 19.27 32.84 -4.01
CA PHE A 775 18.42 33.60 -4.93
C PHE A 775 18.92 35.04 -5.14
N ASN A 776 19.37 35.71 -4.08
CA ASN A 776 19.94 37.05 -4.18
C ASN A 776 21.19 37.06 -5.05
N ASP A 777 22.03 36.04 -4.93
CA ASP A 777 23.21 35.88 -5.78
C ASP A 777 22.84 35.56 -7.24
N PHE A 778 21.83 34.72 -7.48
CA PHE A 778 21.29 34.51 -8.82
C PHE A 778 20.80 35.83 -9.45
N LYS A 779 20.08 36.65 -8.68
CA LYS A 779 19.60 37.96 -9.13
C LYS A 779 20.75 38.88 -9.54
N LYS A 780 21.80 39.00 -8.72
CA LYS A 780 22.99 39.82 -9.03
C LYS A 780 23.62 39.43 -10.37
N ASP A 781 23.69 38.14 -10.66
CA ASP A 781 24.29 37.61 -11.89
C ASP A 781 23.43 37.78 -13.16
N HIS A 782 22.13 38.07 -13.00
CA HIS A 782 21.15 38.15 -14.09
C HIS A 782 20.48 39.53 -14.23
N SER A 783 20.71 40.46 -13.30
CA SER A 783 20.27 41.85 -13.42
C SER A 783 21.16 42.65 -14.38
N SER A 784 20.56 43.15 -15.47
CA SER A 784 21.18 44.13 -16.39
C SER A 784 21.22 45.53 -15.73
N PRO A 785 22.21 46.41 -16.05
CA PRO A 785 22.33 47.76 -15.44
C PRO A 785 21.22 48.76 -15.78
N LYS A 786 20.14 48.36 -16.46
CA LYS A 786 19.04 49.25 -16.84
C LYS A 786 17.70 48.57 -16.56
N GLY A 787 16.95 49.13 -15.61
CA GLY A 787 15.54 48.81 -15.39
C GLY A 787 15.24 48.29 -13.99
N SER A 788 14.95 49.22 -13.09
CA SER A 788 14.30 48.96 -11.81
C SER A 788 12.83 48.59 -12.03
N GLU A 789 12.52 47.30 -12.10
CA GLU A 789 11.18 46.81 -11.80
C GLU A 789 11.25 45.79 -10.68
N LYS A 790 10.46 46.04 -9.63
CA LYS A 790 10.23 45.12 -8.53
C LYS A 790 9.57 43.85 -9.09
N GLN A 791 10.35 42.82 -9.39
CA GLN A 791 9.80 41.48 -9.61
C GLN A 791 10.32 40.52 -8.53
N HIS A 792 9.40 40.16 -7.64
CA HIS A 792 9.47 39.00 -6.74
C HIS A 792 9.41 37.66 -7.51
N ASP A 793 9.64 37.66 -8.82
CA ASP A 793 9.42 36.51 -9.67
C ASP A 793 10.59 35.51 -9.56
N LEU A 794 10.38 34.46 -8.75
CA LEU A 794 11.30 33.34 -8.58
C LEU A 794 11.26 32.35 -9.76
N THR A 795 10.33 32.53 -10.70
CA THR A 795 10.07 31.59 -11.80
C THR A 795 11.31 31.32 -12.65
N ALA A 796 12.11 32.35 -12.94
CA ALA A 796 13.35 32.21 -13.71
C ALA A 796 14.39 31.32 -12.97
N PHE A 797 14.52 31.50 -11.65
CA PHE A 797 15.40 30.69 -10.82
C PHE A 797 14.93 29.22 -10.77
N TYR A 798 13.63 29.01 -10.56
CA TYR A 798 13.04 27.68 -10.56
C TYR A 798 13.10 26.98 -11.93
N ASN A 799 13.14 27.72 -13.03
CA ASN A 799 13.31 27.14 -14.36
C ASN A 799 14.78 26.91 -14.76
N THR A 800 15.73 27.32 -13.93
CA THR A 800 17.16 27.19 -14.22
C THR A 800 17.64 25.76 -13.94
N HIS A 801 18.45 25.23 -14.86
CA HIS A 801 19.03 23.88 -14.77
C HIS A 801 19.88 23.73 -13.47
N PRO A 802 19.85 22.59 -12.77
CA PRO A 802 20.62 22.39 -11.55
C PRO A 802 22.13 22.42 -11.77
N ILE A 803 22.59 21.72 -12.81
CA ILE A 803 24.02 21.60 -13.14
C ILE A 803 24.47 22.76 -14.05
N GLY A 804 25.67 23.28 -13.81
CA GLY A 804 26.35 24.26 -14.67
C GLY A 804 26.95 25.43 -13.89
N LYS A 805 27.84 26.22 -14.53
CA LYS A 805 28.49 27.38 -13.88
C LYS A 805 27.49 28.41 -13.33
N LYS A 806 26.34 28.57 -13.99
CA LYS A 806 25.19 29.37 -13.55
C LYS A 806 23.96 28.50 -13.23
N GLY A 807 24.18 27.24 -12.86
CA GLY A 807 23.12 26.33 -12.44
C GLY A 807 22.70 26.60 -11.00
N THR A 808 21.47 26.22 -10.64
CA THR A 808 20.97 26.45 -9.27
C THR A 808 21.85 25.80 -8.20
N CYS A 809 22.44 24.61 -8.44
CA CYS A 809 23.35 23.98 -7.48
C CYS A 809 24.59 24.82 -7.17
N SER A 810 25.07 25.62 -8.11
CA SER A 810 26.24 26.49 -7.90
C SER A 810 25.91 27.63 -6.94
N TYR A 811 24.72 28.24 -7.09
CA TYR A 811 24.24 29.28 -6.16
C TYR A 811 23.94 28.71 -4.77
N LEU A 812 23.31 27.52 -4.70
CA LEU A 812 23.08 26.82 -3.44
C LEU A 812 24.39 26.48 -2.73
N SER A 813 25.38 25.93 -3.46
CA SER A 813 26.68 25.57 -2.91
C SER A 813 27.41 26.80 -2.37
N LYS A 814 27.36 27.92 -3.10
CA LYS A 814 27.98 29.17 -2.67
C LYS A 814 27.38 29.67 -1.36
N ALA A 815 26.06 29.73 -1.24
CA ALA A 815 25.39 30.16 -0.01
C ALA A 815 25.73 29.23 1.18
N VAL A 816 25.74 27.90 0.97
CA VAL A 816 26.10 26.94 2.02
C VAL A 816 27.55 27.10 2.47
N VAL A 817 28.48 27.26 1.52
CA VAL A 817 29.91 27.44 1.85
C VAL A 817 30.13 28.76 2.60
N THR A 818 29.50 29.86 2.18
CA THR A 818 29.55 31.13 2.94
C THR A 818 29.12 30.91 4.38
N LEU A 819 27.96 30.27 4.60
CA LEU A 819 27.43 29.99 5.93
C LEU A 819 28.37 29.10 6.78
N LEU A 820 29.01 28.10 6.18
CA LEU A 820 29.97 27.23 6.88
C LEU A 820 31.28 27.95 7.23
N LEU A 821 31.74 28.86 6.36
CA LEU A 821 32.98 29.62 6.56
C LEU A 821 32.83 30.79 7.53
N GLU A 822 31.60 31.25 7.79
CA GLU A 822 31.32 32.19 8.89
C GLU A 822 31.53 31.54 10.27
N GLY A 823 31.72 30.21 10.34
CA GLY A 823 31.98 29.47 11.56
C GLY A 823 33.46 29.15 11.85
N GLU A 824 33.75 28.82 13.11
CA GLU A 824 35.04 28.31 13.58
C GLU A 824 35.29 26.88 13.08
N VAL A 825 36.43 26.64 12.44
CA VAL A 825 36.87 25.30 12.02
C VAL A 825 37.36 24.52 13.23
N LYS A 826 36.79 23.34 13.48
CA LYS A 826 37.32 22.43 14.50
C LYS A 826 38.63 21.81 13.99
N ALA A 827 39.73 22.03 14.71
CA ALA A 827 40.95 21.29 14.49
C ALA A 827 40.71 19.81 14.81
N SER A 828 40.92 18.93 13.82
CA SER A 828 41.04 17.50 14.05
C SER A 828 42.30 17.24 14.88
N ASN A 829 42.19 16.50 15.99
CA ASN A 829 43.35 16.09 16.80
C ASN A 829 44.30 15.13 16.03
N ASP A 830 43.94 14.69 14.82
CA ASP A 830 44.74 13.80 13.96
C ASP A 830 45.25 14.50 12.69
N ASP A 831 45.27 15.83 12.61
CA ASP A 831 45.78 16.55 11.43
C ASP A 831 47.32 16.71 11.47
N PRO A 832 48.10 16.12 10.53
CA PRO A 832 49.55 16.28 10.46
C PRO A 832 49.99 17.66 9.95
N CYS A 833 49.06 18.57 9.68
CA CYS A 833 49.31 19.90 9.14
C CYS A 833 49.02 21.02 10.15
N THR A 834 49.61 20.95 11.34
CA THR A 834 49.92 22.17 12.10
C THR A 834 51.17 22.81 11.51
N ILE A 835 51.01 23.83 10.67
CA ILE A 835 52.11 24.73 10.32
C ILE A 835 52.35 25.63 11.54
N SER A 836 53.57 25.53 12.08
CA SER A 836 54.11 26.28 13.22
C SER A 836 54.05 27.79 13.05
#